data_AF-A0A368BFR0-F1
#
_entry.id   AF-A0A368BFR0-F1
#
_cell.length_a   1.000
_cell.length_b   1.000
_cell.length_c   1.000
_cell.angle_alpha   90.00
_cell.angle_beta   90.00
_cell.angle_gamma   90.00
#
_symmetry.space_group_name_H-M   'P 1'
#
loop_
_entity.id
_entity.type
_entity.pdbx_description
1 polymer ?
#
loop_
_entity_poly.entity_id
_entity_poly.type
_entity_poly.pdbx_seq_one_letter_code
_entity_poly.pdbx_strand_id
1 'polypeptide(L)'
;MYQFPPSMKFPSFFLLVVAFLAQPMLAQGVGPEPLYKSRILKSGDAERLIPIEVELQRRDLYLVVSNEGNGSHDWSNWIEPELVMQDGSSIDLTTLSWRAAFSTVGAIKQGKTYRGGPMTVAGKEYTRGLGTHADSFIWFEVPAGATTFRSKVALDDGGAIRGADLTPASVRFLVFDREPIGFARAPDKFNPNSRVPQSLPADQIAAPDDLEVTVWATSPMLYNPTNMDTDAEGRIWVAEGVNYRKNRSRRPEGDRIVVLEDKDKDGKADSSHVFVQDPELVAPLGISVFGNQVVVAQPPHLIVYTDVDGDLRFDPEVDKRKNVLSGFNGRNHDHSLHAVVGGPDGKWYFNQGNCGAHLKTRDGDEYFVGGPYKGGEDPVADSQAIGGRKSSDGNVWVGGFAARMNPDGSEVRIIGHGFRNSYEHTVTSFGDVFQNDNDDPPACRTTWLMEGGFLGFFSPDGKRGWRADQRPGQSIQDAQWRQWDPGTLPAGDVYGGGSPTGICFYENGALPSRYSGMLLSCDAGRKVVFGYHPELKDSAYVLDRFDFVKSKGSNLFRPSDVMVGADGALYVADWFDSGVGGHADHDESWSGTIYRIAPKGFQPRIARADPATIEGAISLLCNPAQNVRLTGLQSLKAAGSRAIPAVGELLHHDNSYVRARAIWLLALLGPGGMEMVRSLMENSPDSQTRLVAFRALRNAGEDVSVLVSKIYREEPSAAVRREAALALRDVPAKRKHRYLSYLLQQCKEDDRTYLEACGLGAQGADANLLWRTIKQGASIQDPMEWSEVFARITWRLRPGEAISELLRRARSTTLPLEKRLFAIETLAFYEDPRALTALLKVATIQGPVGGEAIRWLIHLGNTRWRKLQVFDSMKEKGIYDPAKVEITEAIVPAPEGKSKLPSLDAILALKGDATRGKAAALRCVMCHRVEGQGVDYGPSLMGWISNQGEERFVQAVLDPSAEIALGYPGNRIRLKGGKEIHGLTLSTKNPLIVQSQGGIVQVISSSRLEAIEPLGRSLMLSADQLGLSAQNVADLLAYFKALK
;
A
#
# COMPACT_ATOMS: atom_id res chain seq x y z
N MET A 1 40.77 -32.20 -18.06
CA MET A 1 39.82 -33.04 -17.29
C MET A 1 38.43 -32.64 -17.76
N TYR A 2 37.88 -33.35 -18.75
CA TYR A 2 36.94 -34.46 -18.58
C TYR A 2 35.58 -33.95 -18.05
N GLN A 3 34.66 -33.54 -18.93
CA GLN A 3 33.70 -34.36 -19.71
C GLN A 3 32.44 -34.73 -18.91
N PHE A 4 31.28 -34.23 -19.37
CA PHE A 4 29.95 -34.70 -18.97
C PHE A 4 29.43 -35.75 -19.98
N PRO A 5 28.88 -36.89 -19.52
CA PRO A 5 28.17 -37.85 -20.37
C PRO A 5 26.64 -37.60 -20.39
N PRO A 6 25.94 -37.97 -21.48
CA PRO A 6 24.47 -37.90 -21.60
C PRO A 6 23.76 -39.27 -21.41
N SER A 7 22.43 -39.28 -21.61
CA SER A 7 21.49 -40.44 -21.65
C SER A 7 20.89 -40.89 -20.28
N MET A 8 19.69 -41.49 -20.16
CA MET A 8 18.78 -42.14 -21.13
C MET A 8 17.26 -41.86 -20.91
N LYS A 9 16.54 -41.77 -22.05
CA LYS A 9 15.29 -42.48 -22.46
C LYS A 9 14.16 -42.80 -21.44
N PHE A 10 12.95 -42.30 -21.77
CA PHE A 10 11.67 -42.91 -21.43
C PHE A 10 11.34 -44.11 -22.35
N PRO A 11 10.63 -45.14 -21.87
CA PRO A 11 9.78 -46.02 -22.67
C PRO A 11 8.28 -45.77 -22.44
N SER A 12 7.45 -46.11 -23.42
CA SER A 12 5.99 -46.03 -23.41
C SER A 12 5.34 -47.43 -23.57
N PHE A 13 4.01 -47.49 -23.55
CA PHE A 13 3.12 -48.66 -23.79
C PHE A 13 2.92 -49.67 -22.62
N PHE A 14 1.78 -50.37 -22.46
CA PHE A 14 0.34 -50.07 -22.68
C PHE A 14 -0.51 -51.27 -22.16
N LEU A 15 -1.70 -51.00 -21.60
CA LEU A 15 -2.93 -51.82 -21.58
C LEU A 15 -2.98 -53.32 -21.13
N LEU A 16 -3.77 -53.60 -20.07
CA LEU A 16 -5.01 -54.44 -19.99
C LEU A 16 -5.33 -54.63 -18.48
N VAL A 17 -6.42 -54.16 -17.84
CA VAL A 17 -7.89 -54.24 -18.05
C VAL A 17 -8.51 -55.62 -17.75
N VAL A 18 -9.18 -55.74 -16.58
CA VAL A 18 -10.53 -56.31 -16.25
C VAL A 18 -10.78 -55.93 -14.76
N ALA A 19 -11.59 -54.92 -14.41
CA ALA A 19 -13.05 -54.93 -14.14
C ALA A 19 -13.47 -55.94 -13.02
N PHE A 20 -14.35 -55.70 -12.06
CA PHE A 20 -15.40 -54.70 -11.77
C PHE A 20 -15.11 -54.05 -10.37
N LEU A 21 -15.76 -53.03 -9.78
CA LEU A 21 -16.93 -52.18 -10.09
C LEU A 21 -16.84 -50.84 -9.26
N ALA A 22 -17.90 -50.03 -9.31
CA ALA A 22 -18.37 -49.05 -8.31
C ALA A 22 -17.48 -47.86 -7.93
N GLN A 23 -17.34 -46.91 -8.86
CA GLN A 23 -17.36 -45.45 -8.66
C GLN A 23 -17.83 -44.77 -9.97
N PRO A 24 -18.26 -43.49 -10.01
CA PRO A 24 -18.14 -42.45 -8.97
C PRO A 24 -19.46 -41.70 -8.64
N MET A 25 -19.46 -40.93 -7.54
CA MET A 25 -20.16 -39.65 -7.52
C MET A 25 -19.13 -38.52 -7.42
N LEU A 26 -18.89 -37.89 -8.57
CA LEU A 26 -18.27 -36.58 -8.64
C LEU A 26 -19.27 -35.55 -8.13
N ALA A 27 -19.01 -34.95 -6.97
CA ALA A 27 -19.72 -33.75 -6.53
C ALA A 27 -19.18 -32.53 -7.30
N GLN A 28 -19.45 -32.48 -8.62
CA GLN A 28 -19.62 -31.18 -9.27
C GLN A 28 -20.83 -30.51 -8.62
N GLY A 29 -20.75 -29.19 -8.37
CA GLY A 29 -21.73 -28.47 -7.56
C GLY A 29 -23.16 -28.68 -8.05
N VAL A 30 -23.97 -29.40 -7.24
CA VAL A 30 -25.40 -29.55 -7.49
C VAL A 30 -26.04 -28.20 -7.19
N GLY A 31 -26.48 -27.51 -8.25
CA GLY A 31 -27.23 -26.26 -8.11
C GLY A 31 -28.58 -26.46 -7.43
N PRO A 32 -29.29 -25.38 -7.09
CA PRO A 32 -30.65 -25.50 -6.58
C PRO A 32 -31.52 -26.26 -7.61
N GLU A 33 -32.27 -27.27 -7.16
CA GLU A 33 -33.30 -27.89 -8.00
C GLU A 33 -34.37 -26.84 -8.35
N PRO A 34 -34.87 -26.80 -9.60
CA PRO A 34 -35.93 -25.89 -9.99
C PRO A 34 -37.24 -26.24 -9.29
N LEU A 35 -37.99 -25.20 -8.89
CA LEU A 35 -39.37 -25.34 -8.42
C LEU A 35 -40.30 -25.92 -9.50
N TYR A 36 -39.99 -25.67 -10.77
CA TYR A 36 -40.71 -26.26 -11.90
C TYR A 36 -39.78 -26.59 -13.07
N LYS A 37 -40.02 -27.74 -13.72
CA LYS A 37 -39.27 -28.21 -14.88
C LYS A 37 -40.22 -28.73 -15.95
N SER A 38 -40.30 -28.05 -17.08
CA SER A 38 -41.12 -28.51 -18.20
C SER A 38 -40.55 -29.79 -18.82
N ARG A 39 -41.41 -30.54 -19.54
CA ARG A 39 -40.92 -31.44 -20.58
C ARG A 39 -40.15 -30.63 -21.64
N ILE A 40 -39.30 -31.30 -22.42
CA ILE A 40 -38.68 -30.66 -23.60
C ILE A 40 -39.82 -30.36 -24.59
N LEU A 41 -39.83 -29.14 -25.10
CA LEU A 41 -40.71 -28.63 -26.14
C LEU A 41 -39.94 -28.61 -27.46
N LYS A 42 -40.50 -29.21 -28.51
CA LYS A 42 -39.91 -29.28 -29.85
C LYS A 42 -40.88 -28.74 -30.89
N SER A 43 -40.36 -28.25 -32.02
CA SER A 43 -41.17 -27.70 -33.12
C SER A 43 -42.29 -28.62 -33.61
N GLY A 44 -42.05 -29.94 -33.61
CA GLY A 44 -43.01 -30.97 -34.04
C GLY A 44 -44.00 -31.45 -32.99
N ASP A 45 -44.03 -30.87 -31.78
CA ASP A 45 -45.02 -31.24 -30.78
C ASP A 45 -46.42 -30.74 -31.18
N ALA A 46 -47.44 -31.60 -31.04
CA ALA A 46 -48.83 -31.24 -31.32
C ALA A 46 -49.36 -30.12 -30.40
N GLU A 47 -48.79 -30.01 -29.19
CA GLU A 47 -49.05 -28.94 -28.24
C GLU A 47 -47.73 -28.25 -27.88
N ARG A 48 -47.55 -27.01 -28.35
CA ARG A 48 -46.37 -26.17 -28.07
C ARG A 48 -46.59 -25.10 -27.00
N LEU A 49 -47.78 -25.06 -26.38
CA LEU A 49 -48.17 -24.10 -25.34
C LEU A 49 -48.59 -24.88 -24.10
N ILE A 50 -47.85 -24.73 -23.00
CA ILE A 50 -48.08 -25.51 -21.76
C ILE A 50 -48.38 -24.53 -20.61
N PRO A 51 -49.49 -24.69 -19.85
CA PRO A 51 -49.72 -23.93 -18.62
C PRO A 51 -48.81 -24.41 -17.49
N ILE A 52 -48.31 -23.47 -16.68
CA ILE A 52 -47.49 -23.74 -15.50
C ILE A 52 -48.01 -22.97 -14.29
N GLU A 53 -47.91 -23.58 -13.11
CA GLU A 53 -48.26 -23.00 -11.82
C GLU A 53 -47.26 -23.51 -10.78
N VAL A 54 -46.71 -22.62 -9.96
CA VAL A 54 -45.55 -22.87 -9.10
C VAL A 54 -45.71 -22.11 -7.78
N GLU A 55 -45.65 -22.81 -6.64
CA GLU A 55 -45.64 -22.16 -5.32
C GLU A 55 -44.28 -21.48 -5.06
N LEU A 56 -44.31 -20.24 -4.57
CA LEU A 56 -43.13 -19.42 -4.31
C LEU A 56 -42.69 -19.58 -2.85
N GLN A 57 -41.46 -20.06 -2.65
CA GLN A 57 -40.88 -20.24 -1.31
C GLN A 57 -40.01 -19.04 -0.86
N ARG A 58 -39.66 -18.15 -1.79
CA ARG A 58 -38.79 -16.98 -1.58
C ARG A 58 -39.29 -15.79 -2.37
N ARG A 59 -38.66 -14.63 -2.13
CA ARG A 59 -38.94 -13.37 -2.84
C ARG A 59 -38.20 -13.24 -4.18
N ASP A 60 -37.35 -14.20 -4.55
CA ASP A 60 -36.71 -14.24 -5.86
C ASP A 60 -37.44 -15.22 -6.79
N LEU A 61 -37.63 -14.82 -8.03
CA LEU A 61 -38.22 -15.63 -9.10
C LEU A 61 -37.32 -15.59 -10.34
N TYR A 62 -36.74 -16.73 -10.69
CA TYR A 62 -35.92 -16.89 -11.89
C TYR A 62 -36.69 -17.69 -12.95
N LEU A 63 -36.94 -17.06 -14.08
CA LEU A 63 -37.58 -17.65 -15.26
C LEU A 63 -36.50 -18.02 -16.28
N VAL A 64 -36.21 -19.31 -16.45
CA VAL A 64 -35.08 -19.81 -17.26
C VAL A 64 -35.59 -20.61 -18.46
N VAL A 65 -34.96 -20.42 -19.62
CA VAL A 65 -35.15 -21.29 -20.80
C VAL A 65 -33.82 -21.91 -21.17
N SER A 66 -33.70 -23.23 -21.07
CA SER A 66 -32.53 -23.99 -21.51
C SER A 66 -32.68 -24.51 -22.94
N ASN A 67 -31.57 -24.50 -23.68
CA ASN A 67 -31.41 -25.14 -24.98
C ASN A 67 -31.23 -26.65 -24.78
N GLU A 68 -32.10 -27.43 -25.43
CA GLU A 68 -32.13 -28.89 -25.39
C GLU A 68 -31.92 -29.48 -26.80
N GLY A 69 -31.24 -28.72 -27.67
CA GLY A 69 -31.02 -29.02 -29.08
C GLY A 69 -29.70 -28.46 -29.60
N ASN A 70 -29.73 -27.81 -30.76
CA ASN A 70 -28.55 -27.23 -31.41
C ASN A 70 -28.45 -25.70 -31.27
N GLY A 71 -29.24 -25.08 -30.38
CA GLY A 71 -29.25 -23.63 -30.17
C GLY A 71 -29.85 -22.82 -31.32
N SER A 72 -30.62 -23.46 -32.21
CA SER A 72 -31.07 -22.86 -33.46
C SER A 72 -32.59 -22.78 -33.55
N HIS A 73 -33.10 -21.54 -33.68
CA HIS A 73 -34.52 -21.22 -33.76
C HIS A 73 -35.31 -21.45 -32.46
N ASP A 74 -34.64 -21.44 -31.31
CA ASP A 74 -35.18 -21.67 -29.96
C ASP A 74 -35.94 -20.45 -29.38
N TRP A 75 -36.81 -19.86 -30.20
CA TRP A 75 -37.63 -18.70 -29.87
C TRP A 75 -38.66 -19.12 -28.84
N SER A 76 -38.65 -18.47 -27.68
CA SER A 76 -39.32 -18.97 -26.49
C SER A 76 -40.13 -17.86 -25.83
N ASN A 77 -41.33 -18.19 -25.36
CA ASN A 77 -42.29 -17.20 -24.88
C ASN A 77 -42.81 -17.59 -23.49
N TRP A 78 -42.69 -16.67 -22.53
CA TRP A 78 -43.48 -16.68 -21.31
C TRP A 78 -44.75 -15.85 -21.56
N ILE A 79 -45.90 -16.50 -21.63
CA ILE A 79 -47.18 -15.93 -22.06
C ILE A 79 -48.08 -15.74 -20.85
N GLU A 80 -48.66 -14.55 -20.75
CA GLU A 80 -49.58 -14.15 -19.68
C GLU A 80 -49.02 -14.33 -18.23
N PRO A 81 -47.71 -14.15 -17.96
CA PRO A 81 -47.13 -14.47 -16.65
C PRO A 81 -47.71 -13.58 -15.54
N GLU A 82 -48.11 -14.18 -14.43
CA GLU A 82 -48.74 -13.50 -13.29
C GLU A 82 -48.26 -14.05 -11.94
N LEU A 83 -48.29 -13.19 -10.92
CA LEU A 83 -48.10 -13.55 -9.52
C LEU A 83 -49.46 -13.52 -8.81
N VAL A 84 -49.75 -14.55 -8.03
CA VAL A 84 -50.92 -14.61 -7.13
C VAL A 84 -50.48 -14.16 -5.74
N MET A 85 -51.27 -13.30 -5.13
CA MET A 85 -51.03 -12.74 -3.79
C MET A 85 -51.82 -13.50 -2.73
N GLN A 86 -51.39 -13.40 -1.46
CA GLN A 86 -52.06 -14.01 -0.30
C GLN A 86 -53.52 -13.60 -0.13
N ASP A 87 -53.92 -12.43 -0.62
CA ASP A 87 -55.30 -11.93 -0.61
C ASP A 87 -56.15 -12.43 -1.80
N GLY A 88 -55.57 -13.25 -2.68
CA GLY A 88 -56.21 -13.78 -3.88
C GLY A 88 -56.18 -12.85 -5.10
N SER A 89 -55.61 -11.64 -5.00
CA SER A 89 -55.37 -10.78 -6.16
C SER A 89 -54.24 -11.32 -7.04
N SER A 90 -54.17 -10.87 -8.30
CA SER A 90 -53.04 -11.18 -9.20
C SER A 90 -52.37 -9.94 -9.78
N ILE A 91 -51.06 -10.04 -9.97
CA ILE A 91 -50.19 -9.01 -10.55
C ILE A 91 -49.63 -9.54 -11.87
N ASP A 92 -49.82 -8.80 -12.96
CA ASP A 92 -49.16 -9.09 -14.25
C ASP A 92 -47.65 -8.89 -14.10
N LEU A 93 -46.88 -9.99 -14.18
CA LEU A 93 -45.44 -9.97 -13.98
C LEU A 93 -44.73 -9.08 -15.02
N THR A 94 -45.32 -8.89 -16.20
CA THR A 94 -44.74 -8.02 -17.22
C THR A 94 -44.82 -6.54 -16.86
N THR A 95 -45.64 -6.15 -15.89
CA THR A 95 -45.69 -4.77 -15.35
C THR A 95 -44.59 -4.49 -14.33
N LEU A 96 -43.88 -5.52 -13.85
CA LEU A 96 -42.77 -5.38 -12.92
C LEU A 96 -41.44 -5.28 -13.67
N SER A 97 -40.53 -4.45 -13.16
CA SER A 97 -39.14 -4.44 -13.64
C SER A 97 -38.42 -5.68 -13.15
N TRP A 98 -37.85 -6.47 -14.08
CA TRP A 98 -36.90 -7.52 -13.71
C TRP A 98 -35.63 -6.88 -13.12
N ARG A 99 -35.03 -7.57 -12.14
CA ARG A 99 -33.78 -7.19 -11.49
C ARG A 99 -32.56 -7.52 -12.37
N ALA A 100 -32.60 -8.61 -13.12
CA ALA A 100 -31.63 -8.95 -14.15
C ALA A 100 -32.29 -9.78 -15.26
N ALA A 101 -31.69 -9.76 -16.46
CA ALA A 101 -32.11 -10.58 -17.58
C ALA A 101 -30.90 -10.92 -18.47
N PHE A 102 -30.84 -12.14 -18.96
CA PHE A 102 -29.79 -12.62 -19.86
C PHE A 102 -30.40 -13.47 -20.98
N SER A 103 -29.88 -13.33 -22.19
CA SER A 103 -30.09 -14.31 -23.25
C SER A 103 -28.82 -14.40 -24.10
N THR A 104 -28.50 -15.61 -24.54
CA THR A 104 -27.41 -15.88 -25.48
C THR A 104 -27.64 -15.28 -26.86
N VAL A 105 -28.90 -14.99 -27.24
CA VAL A 105 -29.26 -14.49 -28.58
C VAL A 105 -30.27 -13.34 -28.48
N GLY A 106 -29.76 -12.11 -28.56
CA GLY A 106 -30.58 -10.90 -28.57
C GLY A 106 -31.12 -10.49 -27.21
N ALA A 107 -32.04 -9.51 -27.20
CA ALA A 107 -32.61 -8.97 -25.97
C ALA A 107 -34.01 -9.55 -25.71
N ILE A 108 -34.31 -9.79 -24.44
CA ILE A 108 -35.65 -10.17 -23.97
C ILE A 108 -36.60 -8.97 -24.14
N LYS A 109 -37.83 -9.22 -24.62
CA LYS A 109 -38.79 -8.15 -24.92
C LYS A 109 -40.17 -8.44 -24.35
N GLN A 110 -40.81 -7.40 -23.85
CA GLN A 110 -42.20 -7.44 -23.38
C GLN A 110 -43.16 -7.36 -24.56
N GLY A 111 -44.16 -8.24 -24.58
CA GLY A 111 -45.23 -8.31 -25.58
C GLY A 111 -44.78 -8.57 -27.02
N LYS A 112 -43.52 -8.98 -27.22
CA LYS A 112 -42.86 -9.19 -28.51
C LYS A 112 -41.84 -10.31 -28.40
N THR A 113 -41.56 -11.01 -29.50
CA THR A 113 -40.44 -11.95 -29.57
C THR A 113 -39.12 -11.21 -29.34
N TYR A 114 -38.03 -11.92 -29.01
CA TYR A 114 -36.71 -11.30 -28.82
C TYR A 114 -36.24 -10.48 -30.06
N ARG A 115 -36.69 -10.84 -31.27
CA ARG A 115 -36.45 -10.06 -32.50
C ARG A 115 -37.29 -8.78 -32.60
N GLY A 116 -38.41 -8.70 -31.90
CA GLY A 116 -39.31 -7.53 -31.87
C GLY A 116 -40.55 -7.66 -32.74
N GLY A 117 -40.84 -8.86 -33.26
CA GLY A 117 -42.11 -9.18 -33.93
C GLY A 117 -43.21 -9.61 -32.93
N PRO A 118 -44.43 -9.88 -33.41
CA PRO A 118 -45.51 -10.42 -32.57
C PRO A 118 -45.13 -11.79 -31.99
N MET A 119 -45.50 -12.07 -30.74
CA MET A 119 -45.36 -13.41 -30.16
C MET A 119 -46.53 -14.26 -30.66
N THR A 120 -46.25 -15.35 -31.37
CA THR A 120 -47.28 -16.19 -32.01
C THR A 120 -47.09 -17.64 -31.64
N VAL A 121 -48.16 -18.33 -31.25
CA VAL A 121 -48.15 -19.76 -30.95
C VAL A 121 -49.42 -20.41 -31.48
N ALA A 122 -49.26 -21.45 -32.30
CA ALA A 122 -50.35 -22.13 -32.99
C ALA A 122 -51.27 -21.16 -33.78
N GLY A 123 -50.69 -20.14 -34.40
CA GLY A 123 -51.40 -19.14 -35.20
C GLY A 123 -52.13 -18.06 -34.38
N LYS A 124 -52.07 -18.10 -33.04
CA LYS A 124 -52.62 -17.06 -32.16
C LYS A 124 -51.51 -16.12 -31.70
N GLU A 125 -51.76 -14.81 -31.81
CA GLU A 125 -50.90 -13.76 -31.27
C GLU A 125 -51.16 -13.50 -29.78
N TYR A 126 -50.08 -13.20 -29.04
CA TYR A 126 -50.08 -12.87 -27.62
C TYR A 126 -49.33 -11.56 -27.37
N THR A 127 -50.00 -10.56 -26.80
CA THR A 127 -49.41 -9.24 -26.50
C THR A 127 -48.96 -9.08 -25.05
N ARG A 128 -49.41 -9.97 -24.14
CA ARG A 128 -49.00 -10.01 -22.73
C ARG A 128 -48.03 -11.18 -22.52
N GLY A 129 -46.74 -10.88 -22.40
CA GLY A 129 -45.71 -11.89 -22.23
C GLY A 129 -44.29 -11.36 -22.34
N LEU A 130 -43.31 -12.27 -22.22
CA LEU A 130 -41.87 -12.01 -22.33
C LEU A 130 -41.30 -12.97 -23.39
N GLY A 131 -40.87 -12.43 -24.52
CA GLY A 131 -40.23 -13.18 -25.59
C GLY A 131 -38.71 -13.25 -25.41
N THR A 132 -38.15 -14.46 -25.47
CA THR A 132 -36.75 -14.81 -25.23
C THR A 132 -36.20 -15.72 -26.34
N HIS A 133 -34.92 -16.12 -26.20
CA HIS A 133 -34.30 -17.20 -26.95
C HIS A 133 -33.47 -18.04 -25.97
N ALA A 134 -33.46 -19.37 -26.13
CA ALA A 134 -32.62 -20.24 -25.30
C ALA A 134 -31.13 -20.16 -25.71
N ASP A 135 -30.16 -20.22 -24.81
CA ASP A 135 -30.27 -20.15 -23.35
C ASP A 135 -30.62 -18.73 -22.87
N SER A 136 -31.53 -18.60 -21.89
CA SER A 136 -31.88 -17.32 -21.25
C SER A 136 -32.34 -17.46 -19.80
N PHE A 137 -32.26 -16.37 -19.03
CA PHE A 137 -32.98 -16.22 -17.77
C PHE A 137 -33.51 -14.79 -17.56
N ILE A 138 -34.54 -14.67 -16.72
CA ILE A 138 -35.08 -13.40 -16.20
C ILE A 138 -35.23 -13.54 -14.69
N TRP A 139 -34.67 -12.62 -13.90
CA TRP A 139 -34.82 -12.59 -12.44
C TRP A 139 -35.71 -11.43 -12.03
N PHE A 140 -36.76 -11.73 -11.27
CA PHE A 140 -37.62 -10.76 -10.59
C PHE A 140 -37.45 -10.89 -9.07
N GLU A 141 -37.46 -9.77 -8.36
CA GLU A 141 -37.81 -9.76 -6.95
C GLU A 141 -39.33 -9.58 -6.86
N VAL A 142 -40.04 -10.56 -6.34
CA VAL A 142 -41.51 -10.54 -6.25
C VAL A 142 -41.99 -9.72 -5.03
N PRO A 143 -43.15 -9.05 -5.10
CA PRO A 143 -43.71 -8.32 -3.98
C PRO A 143 -43.91 -9.20 -2.73
N ALA A 144 -43.80 -8.60 -1.54
CA ALA A 144 -44.13 -9.29 -0.31
C ALA A 144 -45.61 -9.72 -0.32
N GLY A 145 -45.87 -10.98 0.02
CA GLY A 145 -47.22 -11.57 -0.05
C GLY A 145 -47.55 -12.28 -1.36
N ALA A 146 -46.65 -12.34 -2.35
CA ALA A 146 -46.82 -13.26 -3.49
C ALA A 146 -46.65 -14.73 -3.04
N THR A 147 -47.60 -15.60 -3.37
CA THR A 147 -47.60 -17.04 -3.00
C THR A 147 -47.33 -17.96 -4.17
N THR A 148 -47.70 -17.56 -5.39
CA THR A 148 -47.74 -18.47 -6.54
C THR A 148 -47.38 -17.71 -7.81
N PHE A 149 -46.58 -18.32 -8.67
CA PHE A 149 -46.32 -17.84 -10.03
C PHE A 149 -47.08 -18.72 -11.02
N ARG A 150 -47.79 -18.09 -11.97
CA ARG A 150 -48.44 -18.76 -13.10
C ARG A 150 -47.96 -18.18 -14.42
N SER A 151 -47.93 -19.02 -15.45
CA SER A 151 -47.67 -18.58 -16.82
C SER A 151 -48.15 -19.65 -17.81
N LYS A 152 -48.13 -19.33 -19.10
CA LYS A 152 -48.06 -20.32 -20.16
C LYS A 152 -46.67 -20.24 -20.78
N VAL A 153 -46.06 -21.36 -21.10
CA VAL A 153 -44.73 -21.41 -21.74
C VAL A 153 -44.83 -22.04 -23.11
N ALA A 154 -44.12 -21.47 -24.08
CA ALA A 154 -44.21 -21.94 -25.47
C ALA A 154 -42.96 -21.72 -26.32
N LEU A 155 -42.81 -22.59 -27.33
CA LEU A 155 -41.91 -22.37 -28.46
C LEU A 155 -42.68 -21.58 -29.54
N ASP A 156 -42.23 -20.36 -29.84
CA ASP A 156 -42.88 -19.41 -30.77
C ASP A 156 -42.94 -19.95 -32.20
N ASP A 157 -44.01 -19.66 -32.95
CA ASP A 157 -44.19 -20.11 -34.33
C ASP A 157 -43.08 -19.61 -35.27
N GLY A 158 -42.55 -18.40 -35.05
CA GLY A 158 -41.40 -17.87 -35.81
C GLY A 158 -40.07 -18.55 -35.51
N GLY A 159 -39.99 -19.30 -34.40
CA GLY A 159 -38.93 -20.26 -34.11
C GLY A 159 -39.26 -21.66 -34.60
N ALA A 160 -40.50 -22.12 -34.44
CA ALA A 160 -40.92 -23.49 -34.70
C ALA A 160 -41.06 -23.83 -36.19
N ILE A 161 -41.47 -22.86 -37.02
CA ILE A 161 -41.92 -23.07 -38.39
C ILE A 161 -41.18 -22.14 -39.34
N ARG A 162 -40.68 -22.66 -40.47
CA ARG A 162 -40.05 -21.86 -41.52
C ARG A 162 -40.64 -22.22 -42.89
N GLY A 163 -41.66 -21.46 -43.30
CA GLY A 163 -42.44 -21.79 -44.49
C GLY A 163 -43.42 -22.93 -44.18
N ALA A 164 -43.27 -24.08 -44.83
CA ALA A 164 -44.03 -25.30 -44.54
C ALA A 164 -43.28 -26.29 -43.62
N ASP A 165 -41.99 -26.06 -43.38
CA ASP A 165 -41.12 -27.00 -42.66
C ASP A 165 -40.98 -26.66 -41.17
N LEU A 166 -40.79 -27.70 -40.36
CA LEU A 166 -40.46 -27.59 -38.95
C LEU A 166 -38.96 -27.36 -38.76
N THR A 167 -38.60 -26.51 -37.79
CA THR A 167 -37.21 -26.24 -37.41
C THR A 167 -36.67 -27.26 -36.41
N PRO A 168 -35.35 -27.32 -36.16
CA PRO A 168 -34.76 -28.20 -35.14
C PRO A 168 -34.91 -27.69 -33.69
N ALA A 169 -35.74 -26.67 -33.45
CA ALA A 169 -35.84 -26.01 -32.15
C ALA A 169 -36.31 -26.97 -31.04
N SER A 170 -35.66 -26.89 -29.88
CA SER A 170 -35.78 -27.83 -28.77
C SER A 170 -35.40 -27.14 -27.47
N VAL A 171 -36.39 -26.79 -26.65
CA VAL A 171 -36.20 -25.98 -25.43
C VAL A 171 -36.84 -26.59 -24.21
N ARG A 172 -36.43 -26.16 -23.01
CA ARG A 172 -37.09 -26.48 -21.74
C ARG A 172 -37.21 -25.21 -20.90
N PHE A 173 -38.35 -25.07 -20.23
CA PHE A 173 -38.63 -23.99 -19.29
C PHE A 173 -38.40 -24.48 -17.86
N LEU A 174 -37.72 -23.67 -17.07
CA LEU A 174 -37.35 -23.92 -15.69
C LEU A 174 -37.73 -22.70 -14.83
N VAL A 175 -38.19 -22.93 -13.61
CA VAL A 175 -38.46 -21.87 -12.62
C VAL A 175 -37.67 -22.15 -11.36
N PHE A 176 -36.95 -21.17 -10.83
CA PHE A 176 -36.19 -21.30 -9.58
C PHE A 176 -36.53 -20.17 -8.58
N ASP A 177 -36.28 -20.43 -7.29
CA ASP A 177 -36.36 -19.47 -6.19
C ASP A 177 -34.98 -18.89 -5.78
N ARG A 178 -33.93 -19.33 -6.46
CA ARG A 178 -32.50 -19.05 -6.20
C ARG A 178 -31.75 -19.02 -7.53
N GLU A 179 -30.62 -18.33 -7.57
CA GLU A 179 -29.83 -18.17 -8.81
C GLU A 179 -29.34 -19.53 -9.35
N PRO A 180 -29.61 -19.86 -10.64
CA PRO A 180 -29.25 -21.15 -11.22
C PRO A 180 -27.77 -21.21 -11.63
N ILE A 181 -27.09 -22.29 -11.25
CA ILE A 181 -25.69 -22.54 -11.64
C ILE A 181 -25.61 -22.73 -13.17
N GLY A 182 -24.60 -22.10 -13.79
CA GLY A 182 -24.34 -22.17 -15.24
C GLY A 182 -24.84 -20.97 -16.05
N PHE A 183 -25.68 -20.11 -15.46
CA PHE A 183 -26.18 -18.87 -16.05
C PHE A 183 -25.52 -17.62 -15.44
N ALA A 184 -24.30 -17.76 -14.93
CA ALA A 184 -23.57 -16.70 -14.23
C ALA A 184 -23.50 -15.44 -15.10
N ARG A 185 -23.76 -14.28 -14.48
CA ARG A 185 -23.67 -12.97 -15.15
C ARG A 185 -22.32 -12.84 -15.83
N ALA A 186 -22.31 -12.44 -17.11
CA ALA A 186 -21.18 -11.65 -17.58
C ALA A 186 -21.15 -10.40 -16.68
N PRO A 187 -20.06 -10.12 -15.93
CA PRO A 187 -20.03 -8.97 -15.05
C PRO A 187 -20.32 -7.72 -15.87
N ASP A 188 -21.28 -6.92 -15.41
CA ASP A 188 -21.62 -5.65 -16.06
C ASP A 188 -20.33 -4.86 -16.26
N LYS A 189 -20.11 -4.36 -17.48
CA LYS A 189 -18.96 -3.50 -17.75
C LYS A 189 -19.04 -2.30 -16.82
N PHE A 190 -18.03 -2.13 -15.96
CA PHE A 190 -17.96 -1.05 -14.99
C PHE A 190 -18.40 0.27 -15.62
N ASN A 191 -19.46 0.84 -15.05
CA ASN A 191 -19.98 2.13 -15.45
C ASN A 191 -19.59 3.15 -14.36
N PRO A 192 -18.57 4.00 -14.59
CA PRO A 192 -18.17 5.02 -13.62
C PRO A 192 -19.28 6.03 -13.33
N ASN A 193 -20.24 6.21 -14.26
CA ASN A 193 -21.38 7.11 -14.10
C ASN A 193 -22.61 6.42 -13.48
N SER A 194 -22.49 5.18 -13.01
CA SER A 194 -23.56 4.53 -12.27
C SER A 194 -23.83 5.28 -10.97
N ARG A 195 -25.09 5.27 -10.52
CA ARG A 195 -25.46 5.62 -9.13
C ARG A 195 -25.97 4.41 -8.34
N VAL A 196 -26.01 3.25 -8.98
CA VAL A 196 -26.27 1.95 -8.33
C VAL A 196 -24.91 1.35 -8.00
N PRO A 197 -24.62 0.99 -6.74
CA PRO A 197 -23.35 0.42 -6.37
C PRO A 197 -22.99 -0.82 -7.18
N GLN A 198 -21.71 -0.94 -7.48
CA GLN A 198 -21.11 -2.06 -8.20
C GLN A 198 -20.17 -2.80 -7.25
N SER A 199 -19.76 -4.01 -7.60
CA SER A 199 -18.78 -4.76 -6.82
C SER A 199 -17.99 -5.71 -7.70
N LEU A 200 -16.81 -6.09 -7.23
CA LEU A 200 -16.01 -7.12 -7.88
C LEU A 200 -16.35 -8.48 -7.24
N PRO A 201 -16.77 -9.50 -8.01
CA PRO A 201 -17.02 -10.82 -7.45
C PRO A 201 -15.75 -11.40 -6.82
N ALA A 202 -15.88 -12.05 -5.66
CA ALA A 202 -14.72 -12.63 -4.94
C ALA A 202 -13.95 -13.68 -5.77
N ASP A 203 -14.60 -14.32 -6.75
CA ASP A 203 -13.94 -15.25 -7.67
C ASP A 203 -12.94 -14.57 -8.63
N GLN A 204 -12.97 -13.24 -8.78
CA GLN A 204 -11.98 -12.44 -9.51
C GLN A 204 -10.72 -12.16 -8.68
N ILE A 205 -10.71 -12.57 -7.41
CA ILE A 205 -9.58 -12.44 -6.51
C ILE A 205 -8.91 -13.81 -6.37
N ALA A 206 -7.60 -13.86 -6.58
CA ALA A 206 -6.75 -15.02 -6.34
C ALA A 206 -6.23 -14.99 -4.90
N ALA A 207 -6.21 -16.17 -4.26
CA ALA A 207 -5.69 -16.42 -2.93
C ALA A 207 -5.04 -17.82 -2.90
N PRO A 208 -4.30 -18.19 -1.83
CA PRO A 208 -3.72 -19.52 -1.69
C PRO A 208 -4.77 -20.64 -1.65
N ASP A 209 -4.42 -21.83 -2.18
CA ASP A 209 -5.36 -22.94 -2.40
C ASP A 209 -6.00 -23.56 -1.14
N ASP A 210 -5.48 -23.29 0.06
CA ASP A 210 -6.03 -23.72 1.35
C ASP A 210 -6.97 -22.69 1.98
N LEU A 211 -7.02 -21.47 1.43
CA LEU A 211 -7.89 -20.39 1.85
C LEU A 211 -9.04 -20.19 0.85
N GLU A 212 -10.06 -19.45 1.27
CA GLU A 212 -11.13 -18.95 0.41
C GLU A 212 -11.30 -17.43 0.58
N VAL A 213 -11.79 -16.78 -0.48
CA VAL A 213 -12.19 -15.37 -0.46
C VAL A 213 -13.69 -15.32 -0.56
N THR A 214 -14.34 -14.65 0.38
CA THR A 214 -15.81 -14.48 0.43
C THR A 214 -16.13 -12.99 0.56
N VAL A 215 -17.20 -12.52 -0.10
CA VAL A 215 -17.75 -11.19 0.19
C VAL A 215 -18.38 -11.25 1.58
N TRP A 216 -17.88 -10.43 2.51
CA TRP A 216 -18.41 -10.32 3.87
C TRP A 216 -19.45 -9.19 3.95
N ALA A 217 -19.14 -8.02 3.40
CA ALA A 217 -20.07 -6.89 3.26
C ALA A 217 -19.83 -6.14 1.94
N THR A 218 -20.84 -5.43 1.46
CA THR A 218 -20.71 -4.57 0.27
C THR A 218 -21.74 -3.44 0.31
N SER A 219 -21.51 -2.37 -0.46
CA SER A 219 -22.50 -1.30 -0.67
C SER A 219 -23.88 -1.88 -1.04
N PRO A 220 -24.99 -1.40 -0.44
CA PRO A 220 -25.14 -0.14 0.27
C PRO A 220 -24.83 -0.14 1.77
N MET A 221 -24.28 -1.22 2.34
CA MET A 221 -23.97 -1.30 3.79
C MET A 221 -22.84 -0.36 4.22
N LEU A 222 -21.93 -0.05 3.29
CA LEU A 222 -20.78 0.85 3.42
C LEU A 222 -20.50 1.50 2.07
N TYR A 223 -19.76 2.61 2.06
CA TYR A 223 -19.34 3.30 0.83
C TYR A 223 -17.88 3.77 0.91
N ASN A 224 -17.12 3.58 -0.17
CA ASN A 224 -15.70 3.96 -0.30
C ASN A 224 -14.87 3.77 1.00
N PRO A 225 -14.65 2.53 1.47
CA PRO A 225 -13.97 2.27 2.75
C PRO A 225 -12.51 2.72 2.68
N THR A 226 -12.12 3.72 3.49
CA THR A 226 -10.73 4.20 3.58
C THR A 226 -9.88 3.36 4.53
N ASN A 227 -10.51 2.85 5.60
CA ASN A 227 -9.90 2.13 6.72
C ASN A 227 -10.99 1.40 7.52
N MET A 228 -10.63 0.35 8.25
CA MET A 228 -11.51 -0.41 9.14
C MET A 228 -10.79 -0.94 10.38
N ASP A 229 -11.56 -1.25 11.43
CA ASP A 229 -11.08 -1.98 12.61
C ASP A 229 -12.18 -2.91 13.16
N THR A 230 -11.84 -3.82 14.07
CA THR A 230 -12.76 -4.77 14.71
C THR A 230 -12.81 -4.55 16.21
N ASP A 231 -14.01 -4.66 16.80
CA ASP A 231 -14.14 -4.76 18.25
C ASP A 231 -14.12 -6.21 18.74
N ALA A 232 -14.22 -6.37 20.06
CA ALA A 232 -14.13 -7.67 20.75
C ALA A 232 -15.32 -8.61 20.49
N GLU A 233 -16.45 -8.11 19.98
CA GLU A 233 -17.63 -8.93 19.62
C GLU A 233 -17.59 -9.34 18.12
N GLY A 234 -16.65 -8.79 17.34
CA GLY A 234 -16.45 -9.11 15.92
C GLY A 234 -17.15 -8.18 14.95
N ARG A 235 -17.67 -7.05 15.43
CA ARG A 235 -18.27 -6.03 14.55
C ARG A 235 -17.14 -5.26 13.86
N ILE A 236 -17.30 -5.01 12.56
CA ILE A 236 -16.34 -4.27 11.76
C ILE A 236 -16.80 -2.82 11.66
N TRP A 237 -15.93 -1.92 12.08
CA TRP A 237 -16.13 -0.47 12.06
C TRP A 237 -15.36 0.10 10.86
N VAL A 238 -16.00 0.95 10.07
CA VAL A 238 -15.46 1.44 8.79
C VAL A 238 -15.49 2.96 8.75
N ALA A 239 -14.37 3.56 8.35
CA ALA A 239 -14.31 4.95 7.92
C ALA A 239 -14.70 5.05 6.44
N GLU A 240 -15.69 5.88 6.11
CA GLU A 240 -16.11 6.12 4.73
C GLU A 240 -15.40 7.34 4.13
N GLY A 241 -15.01 7.23 2.85
CA GLY A 241 -14.28 8.25 2.10
C GLY A 241 -15.06 8.99 1.02
N VAL A 242 -16.39 9.15 1.15
CA VAL A 242 -17.22 9.66 0.02
C VAL A 242 -16.84 11.10 -0.38
N ASN A 243 -16.35 11.93 0.55
CA ASN A 243 -15.85 13.27 0.24
C ASN A 243 -14.36 13.31 -0.19
N TYR A 244 -13.79 12.22 -0.73
CA TYR A 244 -12.36 12.20 -1.05
C TYR A 244 -11.98 13.16 -2.18
N ARG A 245 -11.03 14.05 -1.88
CA ARG A 245 -10.28 14.90 -2.82
C ARG A 245 -11.18 15.80 -3.68
N LYS A 246 -11.16 15.63 -5.00
CA LYS A 246 -11.99 16.41 -5.94
C LYS A 246 -13.49 16.29 -5.64
N ASN A 247 -13.88 15.24 -4.91
CA ASN A 247 -15.25 14.91 -4.57
C ASN A 247 -15.68 15.40 -3.18
N ARG A 248 -14.94 16.32 -2.55
CA ARG A 248 -15.14 16.93 -1.21
C ARG A 248 -16.51 17.55 -0.88
N SER A 249 -17.50 17.40 -1.75
CA SER A 249 -18.86 17.90 -1.54
C SER A 249 -19.93 16.92 -2.04
N ARG A 250 -19.57 15.64 -2.25
CA ARG A 250 -20.53 14.56 -2.56
C ARG A 250 -21.51 14.33 -1.40
N ARG A 251 -21.09 14.58 -0.15
CA ARG A 251 -21.87 14.43 1.08
C ARG A 251 -21.65 15.63 2.02
N PRO A 252 -22.40 16.74 1.87
CA PRO A 252 -22.17 18.00 2.60
C PRO A 252 -22.25 17.91 4.13
N GLU A 253 -22.95 16.90 4.66
CA GLU A 253 -23.14 16.63 6.09
C GLU A 253 -21.89 16.02 6.76
N GLY A 254 -20.84 15.77 5.98
CA GLY A 254 -19.63 15.06 6.41
C GLY A 254 -19.70 13.56 6.14
N ASP A 255 -18.54 12.93 6.15
CA ASP A 255 -18.40 11.47 6.07
C ASP A 255 -18.79 10.79 7.39
N ARG A 256 -18.81 9.45 7.33
CA ARG A 256 -19.43 8.60 8.35
C ARG A 256 -18.46 7.58 8.88
N ILE A 257 -18.64 7.24 10.15
CA ILE A 257 -18.20 5.99 10.72
C ILE A 257 -19.41 5.05 10.75
N VAL A 258 -19.29 3.86 10.15
CA VAL A 258 -20.36 2.86 10.12
C VAL A 258 -19.91 1.58 10.82
N VAL A 259 -20.86 0.92 11.49
CA VAL A 259 -20.66 -0.36 12.18
C VAL A 259 -21.40 -1.44 11.40
N LEU A 260 -20.72 -2.56 11.12
CA LEU A 260 -21.27 -3.73 10.44
C LEU A 260 -21.20 -4.95 11.35
N GLU A 261 -22.25 -5.77 11.34
CA GLU A 261 -22.41 -6.89 12.26
C GLU A 261 -22.91 -8.15 11.53
N ASP A 262 -22.19 -9.26 11.74
CA ASP A 262 -22.58 -10.64 11.44
C ASP A 262 -23.34 -11.19 12.67
N LYS A 263 -24.67 -11.28 12.56
CA LYS A 263 -25.56 -11.55 13.71
C LYS A 263 -25.82 -13.04 13.89
N ASP A 264 -25.96 -13.78 12.80
CA ASP A 264 -26.18 -15.23 12.84
C ASP A 264 -24.88 -16.06 12.83
N LYS A 265 -23.74 -15.41 12.54
CA LYS A 265 -22.38 -15.98 12.50
C LYS A 265 -22.15 -16.92 11.31
N ASP A 266 -22.85 -16.71 10.19
CA ASP A 266 -22.61 -17.44 8.93
C ASP A 266 -21.30 -17.05 8.23
N GLY A 267 -20.74 -15.88 8.57
CA GLY A 267 -19.57 -15.32 7.90
C GLY A 267 -19.84 -14.18 6.93
N LYS A 268 -20.92 -13.43 7.11
CA LYS A 268 -21.29 -12.22 6.36
C LYS A 268 -21.92 -11.20 7.28
N ALA A 269 -21.84 -9.91 6.92
CA ALA A 269 -22.59 -8.89 7.64
C ALA A 269 -24.09 -8.97 7.29
N ASP A 270 -24.93 -9.07 8.32
CA ASP A 270 -26.40 -9.02 8.21
C ASP A 270 -26.93 -7.59 8.23
N SER A 271 -26.21 -6.68 8.88
CA SER A 271 -26.67 -5.32 9.13
C SER A 271 -25.55 -4.31 9.25
N SER A 272 -25.90 -3.05 9.00
CA SER A 272 -25.02 -1.90 9.09
C SER A 272 -25.78 -0.69 9.62
N HIS A 273 -25.16 0.10 10.49
CA HIS A 273 -25.68 1.40 10.92
C HIS A 273 -24.59 2.46 11.04
N VAL A 274 -24.98 3.73 11.07
CA VAL A 274 -24.05 4.85 11.28
C VAL A 274 -23.81 5.01 12.78
N PHE A 275 -22.56 4.99 13.21
CA PHE A 275 -22.17 5.37 14.57
C PHE A 275 -22.18 6.90 14.70
N VAL A 276 -21.40 7.59 13.85
CA VAL A 276 -21.35 9.04 13.78
C VAL A 276 -21.28 9.52 12.33
N GLN A 277 -21.91 10.66 12.07
CA GLN A 277 -21.73 11.47 10.87
C GLN A 277 -21.44 12.89 11.33
N ASP A 278 -20.31 13.46 10.90
CA ASP A 278 -19.78 14.71 11.44
C ASP A 278 -19.15 15.54 10.30
N PRO A 279 -19.55 16.82 10.08
CA PRO A 279 -18.99 17.69 9.03
C PRO A 279 -17.48 17.92 9.08
N GLU A 280 -16.80 17.59 10.18
CA GLU A 280 -15.34 17.59 10.26
C GLU A 280 -14.71 16.40 9.51
N LEU A 281 -15.44 15.28 9.38
CA LEU A 281 -15.02 14.10 8.63
C LEU A 281 -15.15 14.37 7.11
N VAL A 282 -14.01 14.44 6.43
CA VAL A 282 -13.90 14.72 4.99
C VAL A 282 -12.90 13.74 4.41
N ALA A 283 -13.36 12.51 4.16
CA ALA A 283 -12.56 11.32 3.93
C ALA A 283 -11.48 11.06 5.01
N PRO A 284 -11.89 10.75 6.26
CA PRO A 284 -10.97 10.29 7.30
C PRO A 284 -10.19 9.04 6.86
N LEU A 285 -8.88 9.01 7.10
CA LEU A 285 -7.98 7.96 6.60
C LEU A 285 -7.48 7.03 7.71
N GLY A 286 -8.31 6.80 8.73
CA GLY A 286 -7.98 5.93 9.85
C GLY A 286 -9.09 5.85 10.89
N ILE A 287 -9.35 4.64 11.35
CA ILE A 287 -10.28 4.32 12.45
C ILE A 287 -9.63 3.31 13.39
N SER A 288 -9.96 3.34 14.67
CA SER A 288 -9.41 2.43 15.68
C SER A 288 -10.37 2.28 16.85
N VAL A 289 -10.66 1.07 17.30
CA VAL A 289 -11.66 0.78 18.34
C VAL A 289 -11.00 0.14 19.56
N PHE A 290 -10.99 0.88 20.68
CA PHE A 290 -10.40 0.48 21.95
C PHE A 290 -11.49 0.39 23.01
N GLY A 291 -12.17 -0.76 23.08
CA GLY A 291 -13.35 -0.94 23.94
C GLY A 291 -14.47 -0.01 23.49
N ASN A 292 -14.79 1.01 24.29
CA ASN A 292 -15.82 2.01 23.99
C ASN A 292 -15.25 3.33 23.41
N GLN A 293 -13.95 3.39 23.09
CA GLN A 293 -13.32 4.56 22.46
C GLN A 293 -13.08 4.30 20.97
N VAL A 294 -13.70 5.12 20.13
CA VAL A 294 -13.52 5.12 18.67
C VAL A 294 -12.62 6.30 18.30
N VAL A 295 -11.40 6.00 17.87
CA VAL A 295 -10.40 6.97 17.45
C VAL A 295 -10.49 7.14 15.94
N VAL A 296 -10.51 8.38 15.45
CA VAL A 296 -10.64 8.73 14.03
C VAL A 296 -9.55 9.71 13.63
N ALA A 297 -8.84 9.37 12.56
CA ALA A 297 -7.79 10.18 11.96
C ALA A 297 -8.39 11.13 10.92
N GLN A 298 -8.57 12.40 11.30
CA GLN A 298 -9.15 13.44 10.45
C GLN A 298 -8.41 14.78 10.66
N PRO A 299 -7.41 15.10 9.83
CA PRO A 299 -6.70 16.37 9.94
C PRO A 299 -7.70 17.55 9.90
N PRO A 300 -7.52 18.56 10.78
CA PRO A 300 -6.32 18.86 11.54
C PRO A 300 -6.19 18.14 12.90
N HIS A 301 -7.06 17.19 13.22
CA HIS A 301 -7.22 16.58 14.53
C HIS A 301 -7.03 15.06 14.54
N LEU A 302 -6.60 14.54 15.69
CA LEU A 302 -6.87 13.15 16.06
C LEU A 302 -8.08 13.18 16.99
N ILE A 303 -9.20 12.60 16.57
CA ILE A 303 -10.49 12.71 17.25
C ILE A 303 -10.75 11.41 18.01
N VAL A 304 -11.28 11.50 19.22
CA VAL A 304 -11.77 10.36 20.00
C VAL A 304 -13.24 10.61 20.31
N TYR A 305 -14.09 9.71 19.81
CA TYR A 305 -15.47 9.55 20.27
C TYR A 305 -15.47 8.47 21.36
N THR A 306 -16.23 8.66 22.43
CA THR A 306 -16.38 7.67 23.50
C THR A 306 -17.87 7.40 23.68
N ASP A 307 -18.26 6.19 23.32
CA ASP A 307 -19.59 5.60 23.51
C ASP A 307 -19.77 5.31 25.01
N VAL A 308 -20.64 6.05 25.69
CA VAL A 308 -20.73 6.05 27.16
C VAL A 308 -21.72 5.01 27.68
N ASP A 309 -22.78 4.69 26.94
CA ASP A 309 -23.80 3.72 27.33
C ASP A 309 -23.73 2.37 26.58
N GLY A 310 -22.96 2.30 25.49
CA GLY A 310 -22.68 1.09 24.72
C GLY A 310 -23.70 0.79 23.63
N ASP A 311 -24.54 1.75 23.21
CA ASP A 311 -25.59 1.54 22.21
C ASP A 311 -25.09 1.49 20.75
N LEU A 312 -23.80 1.74 20.52
CA LEU A 312 -23.13 1.77 19.22
C LEU A 312 -23.55 2.94 18.31
N ARG A 313 -23.97 4.06 18.90
CA ARG A 313 -24.24 5.33 18.22
C ARG A 313 -23.50 6.45 18.97
N PHE A 314 -23.39 7.60 18.32
CA PHE A 314 -22.86 8.80 18.95
C PHE A 314 -23.99 9.81 19.17
N ASP A 315 -24.46 9.92 20.41
CA ASP A 315 -25.35 11.00 20.86
C ASP A 315 -24.54 12.03 21.66
N PRO A 316 -24.33 13.27 21.16
CA PRO A 316 -23.55 14.29 21.87
C PRO A 316 -24.13 14.72 23.24
N GLU A 317 -25.37 14.34 23.59
CA GLU A 317 -25.95 14.57 24.93
C GLU A 317 -25.53 13.51 25.97
N VAL A 318 -25.06 12.33 25.51
CA VAL A 318 -24.63 11.19 26.36
C VAL A 318 -23.12 10.96 26.25
N ASP A 319 -22.61 11.01 25.02
CA ASP A 319 -21.26 10.63 24.62
C ASP A 319 -20.27 11.78 24.65
N LYS A 320 -18.99 11.45 24.41
CA LYS A 320 -17.89 12.41 24.50
C LYS A 320 -17.04 12.42 23.24
N ARG A 321 -16.96 13.58 22.60
CA ARG A 321 -16.00 13.89 21.52
C ARG A 321 -14.83 14.71 22.08
N LYS A 322 -13.59 14.28 21.80
CA LYS A 322 -12.37 14.99 22.20
C LYS A 322 -11.33 14.96 21.07
N ASN A 323 -10.82 16.12 20.71
CA ASN A 323 -9.64 16.20 19.84
C ASN A 323 -8.41 15.96 20.73
N VAL A 324 -7.85 14.75 20.72
CA VAL A 324 -6.75 14.34 21.62
C VAL A 324 -5.41 14.94 21.21
N LEU A 325 -5.19 15.09 19.90
CA LEU A 325 -4.08 15.86 19.32
C LEU A 325 -4.58 16.74 18.17
N SER A 326 -3.80 17.76 17.83
CA SER A 326 -4.11 18.74 16.79
C SER A 326 -2.83 19.28 16.15
N GLY A 327 -2.94 19.83 14.94
CA GLY A 327 -1.82 20.47 14.23
C GLY A 327 -1.31 19.71 13.00
N PHE A 328 -2.10 18.73 12.52
CA PHE A 328 -1.81 17.93 11.34
C PHE A 328 -2.23 18.66 10.06
N ASN A 329 -1.38 18.66 9.02
CA ASN A 329 -1.74 19.20 7.71
C ASN A 329 -2.42 18.13 6.82
N GLY A 330 -3.21 18.61 5.86
CA GLY A 330 -3.74 17.78 4.78
C GLY A 330 -5.18 17.33 5.01
N ARG A 331 -6.08 18.28 5.34
CA ARG A 331 -7.50 18.03 5.68
C ARG A 331 -8.23 17.03 4.77
N ASN A 332 -7.90 17.05 3.48
CA ASN A 332 -8.37 16.08 2.49
C ASN A 332 -7.19 15.67 1.56
N HIS A 333 -6.34 14.77 2.06
CA HIS A 333 -5.15 14.30 1.34
C HIS A 333 -4.71 12.90 1.80
N ASP A 334 -4.33 12.05 0.86
CA ASP A 334 -3.65 10.77 1.08
C ASP A 334 -2.34 10.88 1.88
N HIS A 335 -1.66 12.03 1.92
CA HIS A 335 -0.40 12.22 2.66
C HIS A 335 -0.63 12.83 4.06
N SER A 336 -1.75 12.52 4.69
CA SER A 336 -2.21 13.20 5.91
C SER A 336 -2.04 12.33 7.16
N LEU A 337 -2.94 12.46 8.14
CA LEU A 337 -2.95 11.68 9.38
C LEU A 337 -3.72 10.38 9.13
N HIS A 338 -3.19 9.26 9.61
CA HIS A 338 -3.79 7.94 9.43
C HIS A 338 -4.04 7.22 10.76
N ALA A 339 -4.49 5.97 10.68
CA ALA A 339 -5.00 5.17 11.79
C ALA A 339 -4.06 5.08 13.01
N VAL A 340 -4.68 4.80 14.16
CA VAL A 340 -3.99 4.54 15.42
C VAL A 340 -3.96 3.03 15.66
N VAL A 341 -2.82 2.50 16.10
CA VAL A 341 -2.74 1.09 16.48
C VAL A 341 -2.23 0.92 17.90
N GLY A 342 -2.81 -0.04 18.62
CA GLY A 342 -2.41 -0.40 19.97
C GLY A 342 -1.07 -1.15 19.98
N GLY A 343 -0.09 -0.63 20.72
CA GLY A 343 1.19 -1.29 20.96
C GLY A 343 1.12 -2.25 22.16
N PRO A 344 1.96 -3.30 22.19
CA PRO A 344 2.04 -4.21 23.34
C PRO A 344 2.64 -3.55 24.58
N ASP A 345 3.25 -2.37 24.43
CA ASP A 345 3.77 -1.52 25.51
C ASP A 345 2.68 -0.71 26.24
N GLY A 346 1.42 -0.84 25.80
CA GLY A 346 0.26 -0.13 26.33
C GLY A 346 0.04 1.26 25.75
N LYS A 347 0.75 1.62 24.66
CA LYS A 347 0.70 2.94 24.01
C LYS A 347 -0.06 2.89 22.68
N TRP A 348 -0.46 4.06 22.20
CA TRP A 348 -1.01 4.28 20.87
C TRP A 348 0.10 4.71 19.91
N TYR A 349 0.11 4.14 18.72
CA TYR A 349 1.05 4.43 17.63
C TYR A 349 0.28 5.04 16.45
N PHE A 350 0.82 6.08 15.82
CA PHE A 350 0.16 6.78 14.70
C PHE A 350 1.18 7.37 13.73
N ASN A 351 0.73 7.70 12.52
CA ASN A 351 1.58 8.21 11.45
C ASN A 351 0.95 9.36 10.66
N GLN A 352 1.82 10.16 10.06
CA GLN A 352 1.46 11.33 9.27
C GLN A 352 2.35 11.40 8.03
N GLY A 353 1.76 11.59 6.85
CA GLY A 353 2.46 11.80 5.59
C GLY A 353 3.11 13.20 5.47
N ASN A 354 3.82 13.42 4.36
CA ASN A 354 4.72 14.57 4.20
C ASN A 354 4.05 15.94 3.98
N CYS A 355 2.73 16.05 4.08
CA CYS A 355 2.05 17.32 4.34
C CYS A 355 2.61 18.02 5.60
N GLY A 356 3.12 17.24 6.56
CA GLY A 356 3.77 17.73 7.78
C GLY A 356 2.79 18.06 8.90
N ALA A 357 3.32 18.50 10.03
CA ALA A 357 2.55 18.91 11.20
C ALA A 357 3.32 19.93 12.06
N HIS A 358 2.57 20.80 12.73
CA HIS A 358 3.05 21.54 13.90
C HIS A 358 2.20 21.11 15.09
N LEU A 359 2.66 20.06 15.78
CA LEU A 359 1.95 19.53 16.94
C LEU A 359 2.31 20.33 18.18
N LYS A 360 1.30 20.62 19.00
CA LYS A 360 1.48 21.02 20.39
C LYS A 360 0.86 19.95 21.28
N THR A 361 1.68 19.33 22.12
CA THR A 361 1.25 18.20 22.96
C THR A 361 0.55 18.69 24.23
N ARG A 362 -0.15 17.76 24.90
CA ARG A 362 -0.74 17.96 26.23
C ARG A 362 0.32 18.36 27.28
N ASP A 363 1.53 17.84 27.14
CA ASP A 363 2.64 18.05 28.08
C ASP A 363 3.41 19.37 27.82
N GLY A 364 3.04 20.10 26.77
CA GLY A 364 3.62 21.40 26.41
C GLY A 364 4.76 21.35 25.40
N ASP A 365 5.11 20.16 24.88
CA ASP A 365 6.09 20.02 23.80
C ASP A 365 5.54 20.51 22.46
N GLU A 366 6.42 21.08 21.63
CA GLU A 366 6.12 21.46 20.26
C GLU A 366 6.99 20.66 19.28
N TYR A 367 6.33 19.98 18.33
CA TYR A 367 6.97 19.24 17.25
C TYR A 367 6.78 19.96 15.92
N PHE A 368 7.89 20.38 15.31
CA PHE A 368 7.92 20.96 13.98
C PHE A 368 8.35 19.89 12.98
N VAL A 369 7.40 19.33 12.22
CA VAL A 369 7.68 18.33 11.20
C VAL A 369 7.27 18.87 9.84
N GLY A 370 8.25 19.16 8.99
CA GLY A 370 7.99 19.76 7.68
C GLY A 370 8.99 19.37 6.61
N GLY A 371 8.76 19.85 5.40
CA GLY A 371 9.57 19.52 4.23
C GLY A 371 9.37 20.48 3.07
N PRO A 372 9.99 20.23 1.90
CA PRO A 372 9.77 21.00 0.68
C PRO A 372 8.39 20.79 0.04
N TYR A 373 7.57 19.85 0.53
CA TYR A 373 6.28 19.52 -0.06
C TYR A 373 5.19 20.55 0.30
N LYS A 374 4.26 20.77 -0.64
CA LYS A 374 3.08 21.64 -0.49
C LYS A 374 1.84 20.89 -0.99
N GLY A 375 1.50 19.81 -0.31
CA GLY A 375 0.19 19.16 -0.43
C GLY A 375 -0.67 19.47 0.78
N GLY A 376 -1.95 19.21 0.63
CA GLY A 376 -3.00 19.46 1.62
C GLY A 376 -3.81 20.71 1.31
N GLU A 377 -5.13 20.58 1.37
CA GLU A 377 -6.02 21.72 1.54
C GLU A 377 -5.90 22.24 2.99
N ASP A 378 -6.12 23.55 3.17
CA ASP A 378 -6.14 24.27 4.46
C ASP A 378 -5.04 23.87 5.48
N PRO A 379 -3.74 24.05 5.14
CA PRO A 379 -2.66 23.68 6.05
C PRO A 379 -2.64 24.53 7.32
N VAL A 380 -2.62 23.87 8.48
CA VAL A 380 -2.49 24.50 9.81
C VAL A 380 -1.12 25.20 9.96
N ALA A 381 -0.08 24.66 9.30
CA ALA A 381 1.27 25.25 9.29
C ALA A 381 1.96 25.12 7.93
N ASP A 382 2.73 26.15 7.53
CA ASP A 382 3.57 26.09 6.32
C ASP A 382 4.74 25.11 6.53
N SER A 383 4.58 23.91 5.94
CA SER A 383 5.56 22.81 5.95
C SER A 383 6.97 23.25 5.53
N GLN A 384 7.10 24.18 4.56
CA GLN A 384 8.40 24.67 4.10
C GLN A 384 9.04 25.65 5.10
N ALA A 385 8.22 26.45 5.79
CA ALA A 385 8.66 27.40 6.80
C ALA A 385 9.07 26.70 8.11
N ILE A 386 8.42 25.59 8.48
CA ILE A 386 8.73 24.81 9.69
C ILE A 386 9.78 23.71 9.48
N GLY A 387 9.89 23.14 8.27
CA GLY A 387 10.86 22.06 8.00
C GLY A 387 12.29 22.47 8.36
N GLY A 388 13.06 21.59 9.00
CA GLY A 388 14.42 21.92 9.44
C GLY A 388 14.52 22.72 10.74
N ARG A 389 13.40 23.11 11.37
CA ARG A 389 13.42 23.67 12.74
C ARG A 389 13.65 22.55 13.76
N LYS A 390 14.16 22.93 14.93
CA LYS A 390 14.25 22.03 16.09
C LYS A 390 12.94 22.03 16.86
N SER A 391 12.52 20.85 17.28
CA SER A 391 11.39 20.63 18.19
C SER A 391 11.83 20.75 19.66
N SER A 392 10.89 20.65 20.62
CA SER A 392 11.21 20.76 22.06
C SER A 392 12.25 19.74 22.55
N ASP A 393 12.28 18.56 21.94
CA ASP A 393 13.29 17.51 22.20
C ASP A 393 14.69 17.80 21.60
N GLY A 394 14.85 18.95 20.94
CA GLY A 394 16.08 19.39 20.28
C GLY A 394 16.35 18.77 18.91
N ASN A 395 15.51 17.84 18.45
CA ASN A 395 15.66 17.13 17.19
C ASN A 395 15.03 17.89 16.01
N VAL A 396 15.51 17.58 14.79
CA VAL A 396 14.93 18.07 13.54
C VAL A 396 14.15 16.93 12.90
N TRP A 397 12.83 17.02 12.93
CA TRP A 397 11.93 16.05 12.32
C TRP A 397 11.54 16.53 10.90
N VAL A 398 11.36 15.59 9.98
CA VAL A 398 11.39 15.87 8.52
C VAL A 398 10.37 15.04 7.76
N GLY A 399 9.61 15.68 6.87
CA GLY A 399 8.68 15.00 5.96
C GLY A 399 7.50 14.36 6.69
N GLY A 400 7.14 13.13 6.30
CA GLY A 400 6.22 12.32 7.10
C GLY A 400 6.93 11.73 8.33
N PHE A 401 6.16 11.34 9.34
CA PHE A 401 6.66 10.78 10.59
C PHE A 401 5.77 9.67 11.17
N ALA A 402 6.37 8.92 12.09
CA ALA A 402 5.74 7.93 12.96
C ALA A 402 5.88 8.43 14.40
N ALA A 403 4.85 8.27 15.22
CA ALA A 403 4.85 8.66 16.62
C ALA A 403 4.17 7.60 17.50
N ARG A 404 4.47 7.65 18.80
CA ARG A 404 3.70 6.94 19.84
C ARG A 404 3.35 7.88 20.99
N MET A 405 2.29 7.58 21.71
CA MET A 405 1.82 8.35 22.88
C MET A 405 1.01 7.47 23.84
N ASN A 406 0.76 7.93 25.05
CA ASN A 406 -0.25 7.33 25.92
C ASN A 406 -1.67 7.65 25.38
N PRO A 407 -2.67 6.78 25.61
CA PRO A 407 -4.05 6.99 25.13
C PRO A 407 -4.71 8.32 25.53
N ASP A 408 -4.25 8.98 26.60
CA ASP A 408 -4.80 10.28 27.03
C ASP A 408 -4.27 11.49 26.24
N GLY A 409 -3.26 11.29 25.39
CA GLY A 409 -2.53 12.30 24.63
C GLY A 409 -1.21 12.78 25.26
N SER A 410 -0.74 12.14 26.34
CA SER A 410 0.56 12.42 26.98
C SER A 410 1.71 11.57 26.40
N GLU A 411 2.95 11.97 26.69
CA GLU A 411 4.19 11.30 26.27
C GLU A 411 4.29 11.06 24.75
N VAL A 412 3.80 12.01 23.96
CA VAL A 412 3.95 12.00 22.50
C VAL A 412 5.43 11.98 22.15
N ARG A 413 5.85 11.01 21.34
CA ARG A 413 7.23 10.82 20.94
C ARG A 413 7.34 10.41 19.48
N ILE A 414 8.10 11.15 18.69
CA ILE A 414 8.47 10.75 17.33
C ILE A 414 9.38 9.51 17.39
N ILE A 415 8.97 8.44 16.70
CA ILE A 415 9.71 7.16 16.61
C ILE A 415 10.30 6.92 15.21
N GLY A 416 9.99 7.76 14.22
CA GLY A 416 10.57 7.68 12.88
C GLY A 416 10.21 8.90 12.04
N HIS A 417 11.05 9.25 11.06
CA HIS A 417 10.79 10.38 10.17
C HIS A 417 11.47 10.23 8.81
N GLY A 418 11.08 11.07 7.85
CA GLY A 418 11.60 11.05 6.48
C GLY A 418 10.83 10.14 5.54
N PHE A 419 9.56 9.86 5.84
CA PHE A 419 8.62 9.18 4.95
C PHE A 419 8.09 10.15 3.86
N ARG A 420 7.52 9.63 2.77
CA ARG A 420 6.69 10.43 1.83
C ARG A 420 5.23 10.34 2.24
N ASN A 421 4.65 9.17 2.03
CA ASN A 421 3.29 8.85 2.37
C ASN A 421 3.31 7.42 2.89
N SER A 422 3.56 7.32 4.19
CA SER A 422 3.39 6.05 4.89
C SER A 422 1.94 6.02 5.31
N TYR A 423 1.16 5.11 4.71
CA TYR A 423 -0.30 5.11 4.84
C TYR A 423 -0.70 4.55 6.20
N GLU A 424 -0.22 3.36 6.57
CA GLU A 424 -0.40 2.82 7.93
C GLU A 424 0.86 2.14 8.45
N HIS A 425 0.93 1.97 9.78
CA HIS A 425 1.92 1.15 10.49
C HIS A 425 1.23 0.06 11.31
N THR A 426 1.82 -1.13 11.37
CA THR A 426 1.44 -2.20 12.31
C THR A 426 2.54 -2.45 13.34
N VAL A 427 2.17 -2.89 14.54
CA VAL A 427 3.09 -3.13 15.65
C VAL A 427 2.93 -4.55 16.15
N THR A 428 3.99 -5.35 16.05
CA THR A 428 3.98 -6.73 16.55
C THR A 428 4.00 -6.78 18.07
N SER A 429 3.58 -7.90 18.66
CA SER A 429 3.72 -8.17 20.10
C SER A 429 5.17 -8.20 20.58
N PHE A 430 6.16 -8.30 19.67
CA PHE A 430 7.57 -8.12 20.01
C PHE A 430 7.99 -6.64 20.12
N GLY A 431 7.13 -5.71 19.73
CA GLY A 431 7.39 -4.26 19.68
C GLY A 431 8.10 -3.81 18.41
N ASP A 432 8.04 -4.59 17.34
CA ASP A 432 8.60 -4.22 16.04
C ASP A 432 7.54 -3.53 15.18
N VAL A 433 7.90 -2.38 14.61
CA VAL A 433 7.00 -1.54 13.81
C VAL A 433 7.29 -1.80 12.33
N PHE A 434 6.27 -2.12 11.55
CA PHE A 434 6.37 -2.29 10.10
C PHE A 434 5.48 -1.27 9.38
N GLN A 435 5.95 -0.80 8.23
CA GLN A 435 5.28 0.22 7.43
C GLN A 435 5.44 -0.04 5.94
N ASN A 436 4.52 0.51 5.16
CA ASN A 436 4.68 0.73 3.73
C ASN A 436 4.72 2.26 3.44
N ASP A 437 5.36 2.67 2.35
CA ASP A 437 5.57 4.10 2.04
C ASP A 437 5.66 4.36 0.53
N ASN A 438 5.04 5.47 0.13
CA ASN A 438 5.05 6.18 -1.16
C ASN A 438 4.10 5.62 -2.23
N ASP A 439 3.13 6.44 -2.67
CA ASP A 439 2.20 6.18 -3.79
C ASP A 439 2.59 6.79 -5.16
N ASP A 440 3.70 7.55 -5.23
CA ASP A 440 4.29 8.03 -6.48
C ASP A 440 5.28 7.01 -7.06
N PRO A 441 5.30 6.82 -8.39
CA PRO A 441 6.39 6.15 -9.06
C PRO A 441 7.76 6.86 -8.86
N PRO A 442 8.87 6.10 -8.79
CA PRO A 442 8.98 4.69 -9.16
C PRO A 442 9.53 3.77 -8.04
N ALA A 443 9.39 4.13 -6.76
CA ALA A 443 10.08 3.39 -5.68
C ALA A 443 9.29 3.33 -4.36
N CYS A 444 8.07 2.78 -4.40
CA CYS A 444 7.33 2.35 -3.21
C CYS A 444 8.14 1.30 -2.42
N ARG A 445 7.89 1.19 -1.11
CA ARG A 445 8.58 0.23 -0.25
C ARG A 445 7.73 -0.35 0.87
N THR A 446 8.22 -1.44 1.46
CA THR A 446 7.81 -1.95 2.78
C THR A 446 9.07 -2.09 3.63
N THR A 447 9.04 -1.61 4.87
CA THR A 447 10.23 -1.53 5.73
C THR A 447 9.89 -1.74 7.20
N TRP A 448 10.81 -2.35 7.94
CA TRP A 448 10.84 -2.28 9.40
C TRP A 448 11.35 -0.91 9.87
N LEU A 449 10.65 -0.29 10.83
CA LEU A 449 11.03 0.98 11.42
C LEU A 449 11.77 0.77 12.75
N MET A 450 13.08 0.99 12.73
CA MET A 450 13.87 1.14 13.96
C MET A 450 13.54 2.48 14.63
N GLU A 451 13.32 2.48 15.95
CA GLU A 451 12.97 3.71 16.70
C GLU A 451 14.02 4.83 16.48
N GLY A 452 13.58 6.04 16.16
CA GLY A 452 14.47 7.16 15.80
C GLY A 452 15.03 7.12 14.38
N GLY A 453 14.60 6.16 13.56
CA GLY A 453 15.07 5.99 12.19
C GLY A 453 14.77 7.18 11.28
N PHE A 454 15.75 7.54 10.46
CA PHE A 454 15.56 8.45 9.33
C PHE A 454 15.47 7.66 8.02
N LEU A 455 14.37 7.89 7.29
CA LEU A 455 13.88 7.05 6.21
C LEU A 455 14.04 7.69 4.81
N GLY A 456 14.66 8.87 4.73
CA GLY A 456 15.43 9.32 3.57
C GLY A 456 14.73 10.11 2.46
N PHE A 457 13.40 10.33 2.48
CA PHE A 457 12.69 10.94 1.36
C PHE A 457 13.09 12.40 1.03
N PHE A 458 13.28 13.21 2.08
CA PHE A 458 13.85 14.55 1.99
C PHE A 458 15.27 14.57 2.55
N SER A 459 15.98 15.67 2.39
CA SER A 459 17.29 15.85 3.02
C SER A 459 17.17 15.90 4.55
N PRO A 460 18.21 15.53 5.32
CA PRO A 460 18.16 15.54 6.79
C PRO A 460 17.85 16.91 7.43
N ASP A 461 18.02 18.01 6.69
CA ASP A 461 17.66 19.37 7.09
C ASP A 461 16.21 19.77 6.70
N GLY A 462 15.44 18.86 6.10
CA GLY A 462 14.08 19.09 5.62
C GLY A 462 13.94 20.12 4.50
N LYS A 463 15.03 20.53 3.83
CA LYS A 463 15.02 21.64 2.84
C LYS A 463 15.12 21.22 1.36
N ARG A 464 15.29 19.95 1.02
CA ARG A 464 15.44 19.47 -0.38
C ARG A 464 14.73 18.15 -0.65
N GLY A 465 14.17 18.02 -1.86
CA GLY A 465 13.74 16.73 -2.41
C GLY A 465 14.93 15.84 -2.80
N TRP A 466 14.71 14.54 -2.93
CA TRP A 466 15.77 13.56 -3.26
C TRP A 466 16.50 13.82 -4.58
N ARG A 467 15.79 14.27 -5.64
CA ARG A 467 16.40 14.60 -6.95
C ARG A 467 17.54 15.63 -6.87
N ALA A 468 17.52 16.51 -5.87
CA ALA A 468 18.59 17.50 -5.67
C ALA A 468 19.88 16.90 -5.08
N ASP A 469 19.78 15.74 -4.43
CA ASP A 469 20.88 15.01 -3.79
C ASP A 469 21.27 13.71 -4.55
N GLN A 470 20.61 13.38 -5.67
CA GLN A 470 20.91 12.19 -6.50
C GLN A 470 22.34 12.27 -7.08
N ARG A 471 23.10 11.18 -6.92
CA ARG A 471 24.49 11.06 -7.39
C ARG A 471 24.52 10.42 -8.79
N PRO A 472 25.52 10.74 -9.66
CA PRO A 472 25.65 10.05 -10.94
C PRO A 472 25.78 8.53 -10.77
N GLY A 473 25.09 7.78 -11.62
CA GLY A 473 25.04 6.31 -11.55
C GLY A 473 24.09 5.74 -10.48
N GLN A 474 23.64 6.55 -9.51
CA GLN A 474 22.69 6.11 -8.48
C GLN A 474 21.33 5.78 -9.10
N SER A 475 20.71 4.67 -8.65
CA SER A 475 19.34 4.33 -9.03
C SER A 475 18.34 5.33 -8.45
N ILE A 476 17.13 5.44 -9.02
CA ILE A 476 16.08 6.26 -8.42
C ILE A 476 15.69 5.72 -7.04
N GLN A 477 15.65 4.39 -6.89
CA GLN A 477 15.37 3.68 -5.64
C GLN A 477 16.35 4.09 -4.53
N ASP A 478 17.65 4.05 -4.82
CA ASP A 478 18.71 4.47 -3.89
C ASP A 478 18.65 5.97 -3.57
N ALA A 479 18.41 6.79 -4.59
CA ALA A 479 18.41 8.25 -4.44
C ALA A 479 17.20 8.73 -3.64
N GLN A 480 16.01 8.22 -3.97
CA GLN A 480 14.74 8.57 -3.33
C GLN A 480 14.78 8.32 -1.83
N TRP A 481 15.34 7.18 -1.43
CA TRP A 481 15.47 6.78 -0.04
C TRP A 481 16.85 7.07 0.56
N ARG A 482 17.67 7.90 -0.09
CA ARG A 482 19.03 8.30 0.34
C ARG A 482 19.89 7.15 0.86
N GLN A 483 19.80 6.01 0.17
CA GLN A 483 20.44 4.76 0.59
C GLN A 483 21.96 4.83 0.58
N TRP A 484 22.60 5.85 0.02
CA TRP A 484 24.06 6.00 0.11
C TRP A 484 24.49 7.04 1.18
N ASP A 485 23.57 7.66 1.92
CA ASP A 485 23.87 8.71 2.91
C ASP A 485 23.98 8.14 4.36
N PRO A 486 24.94 8.62 5.17
CA PRO A 486 25.06 8.23 6.59
C PRO A 486 23.93 8.80 7.44
N GLY A 487 23.37 7.97 8.31
CA GLY A 487 22.20 8.32 9.12
C GLY A 487 20.88 7.85 8.51
N THR A 488 20.88 7.30 7.30
CA THR A 488 19.67 6.80 6.63
C THR A 488 19.59 5.29 6.75
N LEU A 489 18.44 4.79 7.20
CA LEU A 489 18.21 3.35 7.36
C LEU A 489 18.06 2.63 6.02
N PRO A 490 18.37 1.32 5.95
CA PRO A 490 18.01 0.47 4.82
C PRO A 490 16.53 0.58 4.47
N ALA A 491 16.20 0.67 3.17
CA ALA A 491 14.83 0.90 2.70
C ALA A 491 13.91 -0.34 2.75
N GLY A 492 14.40 -1.51 3.14
CA GLY A 492 13.63 -2.76 3.12
C GLY A 492 13.42 -3.26 1.69
N ASP A 493 12.24 -3.79 1.40
CA ASP A 493 11.85 -4.14 0.03
C ASP A 493 11.40 -2.88 -0.72
N VAL A 494 12.10 -2.54 -1.81
CA VAL A 494 11.76 -1.41 -2.69
C VAL A 494 11.31 -1.95 -4.03
N TYR A 495 10.00 -1.91 -4.27
CA TYR A 495 9.35 -2.78 -5.25
C TYR A 495 8.87 -2.11 -6.56
N GLY A 496 9.25 -0.85 -6.80
CA GLY A 496 8.85 -0.08 -7.99
C GLY A 496 7.71 0.90 -7.72
N GLY A 497 7.08 1.52 -8.73
CA GLY A 497 5.89 2.39 -8.53
C GLY A 497 4.56 1.62 -8.36
N GLY A 498 3.65 2.17 -7.56
CA GLY A 498 2.30 1.66 -7.20
C GLY A 498 1.75 2.51 -6.06
N SER A 499 0.78 2.04 -5.28
CA SER A 499 0.10 2.87 -4.27
C SER A 499 -0.21 2.07 -3.00
N PRO A 500 0.74 1.98 -2.05
CA PRO A 500 0.55 1.27 -0.79
C PRO A 500 -0.51 1.94 0.09
N THR A 501 -1.26 1.11 0.80
CA THR A 501 -2.41 1.48 1.63
C THR A 501 -2.34 0.71 2.97
N GLY A 502 -3.42 0.19 3.55
CA GLY A 502 -3.38 -0.43 4.90
C GLY A 502 -2.42 -1.62 5.06
N ILE A 503 -1.99 -1.87 6.30
CA ILE A 503 -0.95 -2.86 6.64
C ILE A 503 -1.24 -3.54 7.99
N CYS A 504 -1.13 -4.87 8.06
CA CYS A 504 -1.32 -5.60 9.32
C CYS A 504 -0.36 -6.79 9.50
N PHE A 505 -0.21 -7.26 10.74
CA PHE A 505 0.66 -8.37 11.08
C PHE A 505 -0.13 -9.53 11.73
N TYR A 506 -0.11 -10.69 11.09
CA TYR A 506 -0.86 -11.87 11.52
C TYR A 506 -0.03 -12.74 12.48
N GLU A 507 -0.36 -12.70 13.77
CA GLU A 507 0.37 -13.41 14.83
C GLU A 507 -0.27 -14.75 15.22
N ASN A 508 -1.59 -14.77 15.25
CA ASN A 508 -2.45 -15.89 15.60
C ASN A 508 -3.86 -15.63 15.01
N GLY A 509 -4.72 -16.65 14.98
CA GLY A 509 -6.07 -16.54 14.45
C GLY A 509 -6.56 -17.86 13.83
N ALA A 510 -7.42 -17.76 12.82
CA ALA A 510 -8.07 -18.86 12.13
C ALA A 510 -7.24 -19.47 10.98
N LEU A 511 -6.40 -18.68 10.30
CA LEU A 511 -5.55 -19.16 9.20
C LEU A 511 -4.53 -20.20 9.70
N PRO A 512 -4.14 -21.19 8.86
CA PRO A 512 -3.15 -22.21 9.21
C PRO A 512 -1.84 -21.65 9.78
N SER A 513 -1.18 -22.41 10.66
CA SER A 513 0.00 -21.96 11.41
C SER A 513 1.15 -21.40 10.55
N ARG A 514 1.26 -21.82 9.29
CA ARG A 514 2.24 -21.29 8.32
C ARG A 514 2.11 -19.78 8.06
N TYR A 515 0.94 -19.19 8.32
CA TYR A 515 0.69 -17.76 8.17
C TYR A 515 1.07 -16.95 9.42
N SER A 516 1.32 -17.59 10.57
CA SER A 516 1.78 -16.90 11.78
C SER A 516 3.14 -16.24 11.52
N GLY A 517 3.25 -14.96 11.85
CA GLY A 517 4.40 -14.13 11.49
C GLY A 517 4.34 -13.55 10.07
N MET A 518 3.18 -13.57 9.41
CA MET A 518 3.00 -12.92 8.11
C MET A 518 2.66 -11.43 8.27
N LEU A 519 3.46 -10.56 7.65
CA LEU A 519 3.13 -9.15 7.42
C LEU A 519 2.35 -9.06 6.10
N LEU A 520 1.18 -8.41 6.13
CA LEU A 520 0.36 -8.12 4.97
C LEU A 520 0.42 -6.62 4.66
N SER A 521 0.60 -6.27 3.38
CA SER A 521 0.65 -4.88 2.92
C SER A 521 -0.18 -4.70 1.66
N CYS A 522 -1.23 -3.88 1.71
CA CYS A 522 -2.04 -3.55 0.55
C CYS A 522 -1.28 -2.63 -0.42
N ASP A 523 -1.51 -2.81 -1.72
CA ASP A 523 -1.13 -1.89 -2.78
C ASP A 523 -2.28 -1.77 -3.79
N ALA A 524 -3.04 -0.69 -3.64
CA ALA A 524 -4.19 -0.36 -4.49
C ALA A 524 -3.77 -0.16 -5.95
N GLY A 525 -2.60 0.44 -6.21
CA GLY A 525 -2.08 0.66 -7.56
C GLY A 525 -1.76 -0.64 -8.31
N ARG A 526 -1.26 -1.64 -7.59
CA ARG A 526 -0.91 -2.96 -8.12
C ARG A 526 -2.02 -4.01 -8.01
N LYS A 527 -3.18 -3.68 -7.44
CA LYS A 527 -4.33 -4.59 -7.28
C LYS A 527 -3.96 -5.85 -6.50
N VAL A 528 -3.21 -5.70 -5.41
CA VAL A 528 -2.58 -6.80 -4.66
C VAL A 528 -2.50 -6.50 -3.15
N VAL A 529 -2.60 -7.54 -2.35
CA VAL A 529 -2.12 -7.57 -0.96
C VAL A 529 -0.86 -8.42 -0.96
N PHE A 530 0.28 -7.80 -0.68
CA PHE A 530 1.56 -8.49 -0.54
C PHE A 530 1.63 -9.23 0.80
N GLY A 531 2.24 -10.41 0.79
CA GLY A 531 2.67 -11.12 1.98
C GLY A 531 4.19 -11.06 2.12
N TYR A 532 4.65 -11.05 3.37
CA TYR A 532 6.05 -11.21 3.76
C TYR A 532 6.12 -12.06 5.03
N HIS A 533 7.20 -12.81 5.22
CA HIS A 533 7.57 -13.38 6.53
C HIS A 533 8.86 -12.71 7.00
N PRO A 534 8.80 -11.64 7.83
CA PRO A 534 10.00 -10.90 8.20
C PRO A 534 10.97 -11.74 9.04
N GLU A 535 12.12 -12.08 8.45
CA GLU A 535 13.18 -12.85 9.12
C GLU A 535 14.17 -11.90 9.79
N LEU A 536 14.36 -12.03 11.11
CA LEU A 536 15.37 -11.28 11.85
C LEU A 536 16.76 -11.90 11.63
N LYS A 537 17.53 -11.32 10.72
CA LYS A 537 18.89 -11.76 10.36
C LYS A 537 19.93 -10.77 10.88
N ASP A 538 20.82 -11.26 11.74
CA ASP A 538 21.76 -10.45 12.53
C ASP A 538 21.04 -9.35 13.33
N SER A 539 20.98 -8.11 12.82
CA SER A 539 20.27 -6.99 13.44
C SER A 539 19.14 -6.40 12.57
N ALA A 540 18.95 -6.90 11.35
CA ALA A 540 18.01 -6.38 10.37
C ALA A 540 16.87 -7.37 10.08
N TYR A 541 15.74 -6.87 9.58
CA TYR A 541 14.70 -7.73 9.00
C TYR A 541 14.91 -7.89 7.50
N VAL A 542 14.92 -9.12 7.02
CA VAL A 542 14.79 -9.47 5.61
C VAL A 542 13.30 -9.52 5.27
N LEU A 543 12.93 -8.95 4.12
CA LEU A 543 11.54 -8.80 3.67
C LEU A 543 11.36 -9.43 2.29
N ASP A 544 11.26 -10.75 2.25
CA ASP A 544 11.00 -11.48 1.01
C ASP A 544 9.50 -11.43 0.67
N ARG A 545 9.18 -10.68 -0.39
CA ARG A 545 7.81 -10.39 -0.84
C ARG A 545 7.22 -11.51 -1.71
N PHE A 546 5.94 -11.80 -1.51
CA PHE A 546 5.11 -12.54 -2.45
C PHE A 546 3.73 -11.89 -2.62
N ASP A 547 3.03 -12.21 -3.72
CA ASP A 547 1.63 -11.82 -3.92
C ASP A 547 0.77 -12.79 -3.07
N PHE A 548 0.22 -12.33 -1.93
CA PHE A 548 -0.66 -13.17 -1.10
C PHE A 548 -2.07 -13.24 -1.70
N VAL A 549 -2.65 -12.07 -2.02
CA VAL A 549 -3.97 -11.96 -2.64
C VAL A 549 -3.92 -10.96 -3.79
N LYS A 550 -4.54 -11.25 -4.93
CA LYS A 550 -4.41 -10.43 -6.15
C LYS A 550 -5.61 -10.50 -7.09
N SER A 551 -5.91 -9.42 -7.79
CA SER A 551 -6.87 -9.44 -8.91
C SER A 551 -6.41 -10.38 -10.04
N LYS A 552 -7.35 -11.19 -10.57
CA LYS A 552 -7.15 -12.11 -11.72
C LYS A 552 -7.18 -11.40 -13.09
N GLY A 553 -7.06 -10.07 -13.11
CA GLY A 553 -7.03 -9.24 -14.33
C GLY A 553 -8.04 -8.10 -14.36
N SER A 554 -8.94 -8.04 -13.38
CA SER A 554 -9.81 -6.87 -13.19
C SER A 554 -8.99 -5.65 -12.78
N ASN A 555 -9.27 -4.50 -13.41
CA ASN A 555 -8.70 -3.21 -13.02
C ASN A 555 -9.49 -2.52 -11.89
N LEU A 556 -10.46 -3.17 -11.26
CA LEU A 556 -11.37 -2.53 -10.26
C LEU A 556 -10.95 -2.75 -8.80
N PHE A 557 -10.21 -3.82 -8.50
CA PHE A 557 -9.79 -4.14 -7.13
C PHE A 557 -8.82 -3.08 -6.58
N ARG A 558 -9.18 -2.40 -5.51
CA ARG A 558 -8.41 -1.35 -4.83
C ARG A 558 -8.36 -1.66 -3.35
N PRO A 559 -7.51 -2.62 -2.92
CA PRO A 559 -7.35 -2.90 -1.50
C PRO A 559 -6.90 -1.62 -0.77
N SER A 560 -7.80 -1.03 0.02
CA SER A 560 -7.57 0.18 0.80
C SER A 560 -7.09 -0.15 2.19
N ASP A 561 -7.48 -1.30 2.74
CA ASP A 561 -7.08 -1.73 4.08
C ASP A 561 -7.08 -3.26 4.22
N VAL A 562 -6.31 -3.78 5.17
CA VAL A 562 -6.29 -5.19 5.59
C VAL A 562 -6.12 -5.30 7.10
N MET A 563 -6.99 -6.06 7.76
CA MET A 563 -6.92 -6.29 9.21
C MET A 563 -7.10 -7.76 9.59
N VAL A 564 -6.73 -8.09 10.83
CA VAL A 564 -7.03 -9.37 11.48
C VAL A 564 -8.30 -9.19 12.33
N GLY A 565 -9.37 -9.93 12.00
CA GLY A 565 -10.64 -9.90 12.73
C GLY A 565 -10.53 -10.50 14.13
N ALA A 566 -11.48 -10.20 15.01
CA ALA A 566 -11.53 -10.77 16.36
C ALA A 566 -11.83 -12.29 16.37
N ASP A 567 -12.36 -12.82 15.26
CA ASP A 567 -12.53 -14.25 14.94
C ASP A 567 -11.23 -14.91 14.43
N GLY A 568 -10.19 -14.11 14.15
CA GLY A 568 -8.92 -14.55 13.60
C GLY A 568 -8.89 -14.75 12.07
N ALA A 569 -9.94 -14.40 11.33
CA ALA A 569 -9.89 -14.32 9.88
C ALA A 569 -9.16 -13.03 9.44
N LEU A 570 -8.79 -12.95 8.16
CA LEU A 570 -8.32 -11.70 7.56
C LEU A 570 -9.48 -11.02 6.84
N TYR A 571 -9.55 -9.70 6.94
CA TYR A 571 -10.52 -8.87 6.23
C TYR A 571 -9.77 -7.87 5.36
N VAL A 572 -10.20 -7.68 4.11
CA VAL A 572 -9.62 -6.72 3.15
C VAL A 572 -10.73 -5.79 2.66
N ALA A 573 -10.55 -4.49 2.88
CA ALA A 573 -11.42 -3.46 2.34
C ALA A 573 -11.00 -3.13 0.91
N ASP A 574 -11.97 -3.06 0.00
CA ASP A 574 -11.81 -2.68 -1.39
C ASP A 574 -12.60 -1.40 -1.65
N TRP A 575 -11.88 -0.35 -2.04
CA TRP A 575 -12.43 0.94 -2.45
C TRP A 575 -13.27 0.84 -3.74
N PHE A 576 -12.97 -0.16 -4.59
CA PHE A 576 -13.56 -0.36 -5.92
C PHE A 576 -13.43 0.85 -6.87
N ASP A 577 -12.39 0.89 -7.69
CA ASP A 577 -12.28 1.88 -8.79
C ASP A 577 -11.39 1.41 -9.95
N SER A 578 -11.70 1.92 -11.14
CA SER A 578 -10.83 1.92 -12.32
C SER A 578 -9.53 2.72 -12.19
N GLY A 579 -9.52 3.82 -11.42
CA GLY A 579 -8.36 4.68 -11.19
C GLY A 579 -7.67 4.43 -9.85
N VAL A 580 -6.64 5.22 -9.51
CA VAL A 580 -5.86 5.10 -8.27
C VAL A 580 -5.46 6.48 -7.77
N GLY A 581 -5.49 6.70 -6.44
CA GLY A 581 -4.98 7.91 -5.80
C GLY A 581 -5.87 9.14 -5.96
N GLY A 582 -5.54 10.22 -5.24
CA GLY A 582 -6.42 11.36 -5.05
C GLY A 582 -6.75 12.25 -6.27
N HIS A 583 -6.46 11.79 -7.49
CA HIS A 583 -6.80 12.46 -8.75
C HIS A 583 -7.74 11.62 -9.64
N ALA A 584 -7.94 10.34 -9.34
CA ALA A 584 -8.58 9.36 -10.22
C ALA A 584 -9.66 8.48 -9.55
N ASP A 585 -10.35 8.98 -8.53
CA ASP A 585 -11.67 8.46 -8.11
C ASP A 585 -12.69 8.77 -9.21
N HIS A 586 -13.26 7.75 -9.85
CA HIS A 586 -14.18 7.84 -10.97
C HIS A 586 -15.54 7.19 -10.71
N ASP A 587 -15.73 6.45 -9.62
CA ASP A 587 -17.03 5.81 -9.33
C ASP A 587 -18.03 6.79 -8.69
N GLU A 588 -19.08 7.14 -9.43
CA GLU A 588 -20.21 7.95 -8.94
C GLU A 588 -21.22 7.13 -8.10
N SER A 589 -21.02 5.81 -7.96
CA SER A 589 -21.84 4.94 -7.10
C SER A 589 -21.25 4.69 -5.70
N TRP A 590 -20.05 5.22 -5.45
CA TRP A 590 -19.35 5.22 -4.14
C TRP A 590 -19.14 3.82 -3.57
N SER A 591 -18.94 2.85 -4.47
CA SER A 591 -18.92 1.43 -4.16
C SER A 591 -17.85 1.08 -3.12
N GLY A 592 -18.03 -0.08 -2.50
CA GLY A 592 -17.05 -0.66 -1.61
C GLY A 592 -17.45 -2.07 -1.23
N THR A 593 -16.44 -2.90 -0.99
CA THR A 593 -16.61 -4.30 -0.59
C THR A 593 -15.60 -4.64 0.50
N ILE A 594 -16.02 -5.41 1.50
CA ILE A 594 -15.10 -6.06 2.44
C ILE A 594 -15.09 -7.54 2.08
N TYR A 595 -13.91 -8.06 1.76
CA TYR A 595 -13.69 -9.49 1.56
C TYR A 595 -13.14 -10.10 2.84
N ARG A 596 -13.67 -11.27 3.23
CA ARG A 596 -13.08 -12.13 4.24
C ARG A 596 -12.21 -13.19 3.57
N ILE A 597 -11.00 -13.38 4.09
CA ILE A 597 -10.05 -14.41 3.70
C ILE A 597 -9.85 -15.34 4.91
N ALA A 598 -10.22 -16.61 4.75
CA ALA A 598 -10.25 -17.59 5.83
C ALA A 598 -9.93 -19.00 5.30
N PRO A 599 -9.67 -20.01 6.17
CA PRO A 599 -9.65 -21.40 5.74
C PRO A 599 -10.96 -21.82 5.07
N LYS A 600 -10.90 -22.75 4.11
CA LYS A 600 -12.10 -23.27 3.43
C LYS A 600 -13.12 -23.87 4.41
N GLY A 601 -14.36 -23.39 4.35
CA GLY A 601 -15.45 -23.80 5.25
C GLY A 601 -15.34 -23.19 6.65
N PHE A 602 -14.64 -22.07 6.80
CA PHE A 602 -14.51 -21.39 8.09
C PHE A 602 -15.87 -20.90 8.61
N GLN A 603 -16.05 -21.00 9.92
CA GLN A 603 -17.23 -20.57 10.65
C GLN A 603 -16.75 -19.64 11.78
N PRO A 604 -17.11 -18.34 11.76
CA PRO A 604 -16.69 -17.37 12.76
C PRO A 604 -16.99 -17.83 14.18
N ARG A 605 -15.98 -17.76 15.05
CA ARG A 605 -16.12 -18.08 16.47
C ARG A 605 -15.32 -17.10 17.30
N ILE A 606 -16.04 -16.30 18.08
CA ILE A 606 -15.48 -15.32 19.00
C ILE A 606 -15.91 -15.74 20.40
N ALA A 607 -14.94 -15.91 21.30
CA ALA A 607 -15.19 -16.20 22.70
C ALA A 607 -15.60 -14.90 23.41
N ARG A 608 -16.80 -14.88 23.99
CA ARG A 608 -17.26 -13.75 24.80
C ARG A 608 -16.35 -13.60 26.01
N ALA A 609 -15.79 -12.41 26.21
CA ALA A 609 -14.80 -12.13 27.25
C ALA A 609 -15.19 -10.89 28.06
N ASP A 610 -15.37 -11.04 29.37
CA ASP A 610 -15.66 -9.91 30.27
C ASP A 610 -14.35 -9.20 30.68
N PRO A 611 -14.10 -7.95 30.24
CA PRO A 611 -12.88 -7.21 30.57
C PRO A 611 -12.77 -6.86 32.07
N ALA A 612 -13.83 -6.98 32.88
CA ALA A 612 -13.76 -6.78 34.32
C ALA A 612 -13.16 -7.98 35.08
N THR A 613 -13.10 -9.15 34.44
CA THR A 613 -12.52 -10.39 35.02
C THR A 613 -11.09 -10.61 34.55
N ILE A 614 -10.26 -11.26 35.38
CA ILE A 614 -8.90 -11.64 34.96
C ILE A 614 -8.94 -12.62 33.79
N GLU A 615 -9.85 -13.60 33.81
CA GLU A 615 -10.01 -14.61 32.75
C GLU A 615 -10.42 -13.99 31.41
N GLY A 616 -11.45 -13.14 31.41
CA GLY A 616 -11.87 -12.41 30.22
C GLY A 616 -10.80 -11.44 29.71
N ALA A 617 -10.12 -10.71 30.60
CA ALA A 617 -9.03 -9.82 30.18
C ALA A 617 -7.81 -10.58 29.62
N ILE A 618 -7.51 -11.79 30.10
CA ILE A 618 -6.53 -12.70 29.48
C ILE A 618 -7.00 -13.16 28.10
N SER A 619 -8.29 -13.51 27.93
CA SER A 619 -8.86 -13.88 26.63
C SER A 619 -8.73 -12.74 25.62
N LEU A 620 -9.02 -11.50 26.02
CA LEU A 620 -8.82 -10.30 25.20
C LEU A 620 -7.35 -10.06 24.87
N LEU A 621 -6.42 -10.22 25.83
CA LEU A 621 -4.97 -10.09 25.58
C LEU A 621 -4.46 -11.13 24.56
N CYS A 622 -5.03 -12.33 24.56
CA CYS A 622 -4.72 -13.41 23.62
C CYS A 622 -5.41 -13.26 22.24
N ASN A 623 -6.36 -12.32 22.10
CA ASN A 623 -7.14 -12.15 20.87
C ASN A 623 -6.24 -11.88 19.63
N PRO A 624 -6.61 -12.39 18.44
CA PRO A 624 -5.86 -12.15 17.21
C PRO A 624 -5.91 -10.70 16.68
N ALA A 625 -6.98 -9.94 16.92
CA ALA A 625 -7.11 -8.55 16.49
C ALA A 625 -6.21 -7.60 17.30
N GLN A 626 -5.48 -6.69 16.66
CA GLN A 626 -4.45 -5.88 17.33
C GLN A 626 -5.01 -4.98 18.43
N ASN A 627 -6.11 -4.27 18.16
CA ASN A 627 -6.65 -3.26 19.08
C ASN A 627 -7.46 -3.86 20.23
N VAL A 628 -8.11 -5.01 20.04
CA VAL A 628 -8.77 -5.81 21.10
C VAL A 628 -7.80 -6.22 22.21
N ARG A 629 -6.54 -6.55 21.85
CA ARG A 629 -5.48 -6.90 22.83
C ARG A 629 -5.21 -5.78 23.82
N LEU A 630 -5.32 -4.51 23.39
CA LEU A 630 -5.03 -3.36 24.23
C LEU A 630 -6.07 -3.22 25.36
N THR A 631 -7.35 -3.54 25.09
CA THR A 631 -8.40 -3.59 26.13
C THR A 631 -8.06 -4.61 27.21
N GLY A 632 -7.65 -5.83 26.82
CA GLY A 632 -7.20 -6.86 27.77
C GLY A 632 -5.98 -6.43 28.58
N LEU A 633 -4.99 -5.81 27.92
CA LEU A 633 -3.79 -5.24 28.56
C LEU A 633 -4.16 -4.18 29.61
N GLN A 634 -5.04 -3.23 29.26
CA GLN A 634 -5.48 -2.15 30.15
C GLN A 634 -6.20 -2.70 31.39
N SER A 635 -7.13 -3.65 31.22
CA SER A 635 -7.81 -4.32 32.33
C SER A 635 -6.84 -5.05 33.27
N LEU A 636 -5.90 -5.82 32.73
CA LEU A 636 -4.91 -6.54 33.55
C LEU A 636 -3.92 -5.59 34.24
N LYS A 637 -3.51 -4.51 33.57
CA LYS A 637 -2.69 -3.44 34.15
C LYS A 637 -3.42 -2.75 35.32
N ALA A 638 -4.72 -2.48 35.18
CA ALA A 638 -5.56 -1.94 36.26
C ALA A 638 -5.74 -2.93 37.43
N ALA A 639 -5.69 -4.25 37.17
CA ALA A 639 -5.69 -5.25 38.23
C ALA A 639 -4.38 -5.32 39.03
N GLY A 640 -3.26 -4.87 38.43
CA GLY A 640 -1.95 -4.76 39.06
C GLY A 640 -1.36 -6.13 39.45
N SER A 641 -0.72 -6.20 40.62
CA SER A 641 -0.02 -7.41 41.06
C SER A 641 -0.91 -8.66 41.17
N ARG A 642 -2.24 -8.50 41.29
CA ARG A 642 -3.21 -9.62 41.28
C ARG A 642 -3.25 -10.37 39.95
N ALA A 643 -2.88 -9.73 38.85
CA ALA A 643 -2.81 -10.37 37.53
C ALA A 643 -1.51 -11.17 37.31
N ILE A 644 -0.47 -10.99 38.14
CA ILE A 644 0.85 -11.61 37.92
C ILE A 644 0.78 -13.14 37.76
N PRO A 645 0.02 -13.92 38.57
CA PRO A 645 -0.06 -15.37 38.37
C PRO A 645 -0.63 -15.73 36.99
N ALA A 646 -1.78 -15.17 36.62
CA ALA A 646 -2.46 -15.48 35.35
C ALA A 646 -1.66 -15.03 34.11
N VAL A 647 -0.99 -13.88 34.19
CA VAL A 647 -0.10 -13.39 33.11
C VAL A 647 1.22 -14.16 33.09
N GLY A 648 1.69 -14.65 34.24
CA GLY A 648 2.88 -15.49 34.36
C GLY A 648 2.74 -16.82 33.60
N GLU A 649 1.58 -17.47 33.68
CA GLU A 649 1.31 -18.70 32.91
C GLU A 649 1.43 -18.50 31.39
N LEU A 650 1.12 -17.30 30.88
CA LEU A 650 1.26 -16.99 29.46
C LEU A 650 2.73 -16.98 28.97
N LEU A 651 3.72 -16.95 29.88
CA LEU A 651 5.13 -17.15 29.52
C LEU A 651 5.42 -18.58 29.03
N HIS A 652 4.53 -19.53 29.29
CA HIS A 652 4.61 -20.93 28.84
C HIS A 652 3.72 -21.23 27.62
N HIS A 653 3.00 -20.24 27.10
CA HIS A 653 2.11 -20.40 25.95
C HIS A 653 2.88 -20.77 24.67
N ASP A 654 2.36 -21.70 23.84
CA ASP A 654 3.04 -22.21 22.64
C ASP A 654 3.37 -21.11 21.60
N ASN A 655 2.42 -20.20 21.36
CA ASN A 655 2.62 -19.05 20.48
C ASN A 655 3.54 -17.99 21.13
N SER A 656 4.65 -17.68 20.46
CA SER A 656 5.68 -16.74 20.92
C SER A 656 5.22 -15.29 21.03
N TYR A 657 4.27 -14.86 20.21
CA TYR A 657 3.71 -13.51 20.27
C TYR A 657 2.87 -13.34 21.56
N VAL A 658 2.11 -14.36 21.97
CA VAL A 658 1.38 -14.35 23.25
C VAL A 658 2.35 -14.29 24.44
N ARG A 659 3.45 -15.05 24.41
CA ARG A 659 4.52 -14.93 25.42
C ARG A 659 5.07 -13.49 25.48
N ALA A 660 5.26 -12.84 24.34
CA ALA A 660 5.75 -11.47 24.29
C ALA A 660 4.77 -10.46 24.92
N ARG A 661 3.46 -10.58 24.64
CA ARG A 661 2.41 -9.77 25.31
C ARG A 661 2.49 -9.89 26.82
N ALA A 662 2.73 -11.09 27.34
CA ALA A 662 2.91 -11.33 28.77
C ALA A 662 4.16 -10.65 29.33
N ILE A 663 5.31 -10.71 28.63
CA ILE A 663 6.55 -10.03 29.04
C ILE A 663 6.35 -8.51 29.17
N TRP A 664 5.71 -7.88 28.18
CA TRP A 664 5.39 -6.45 28.22
C TRP A 664 4.51 -6.10 29.42
N LEU A 665 3.44 -6.86 29.62
CA LEU A 665 2.47 -6.60 30.69
C LEU A 665 3.08 -6.84 32.08
N LEU A 666 3.85 -7.92 32.30
CA LEU A 666 4.49 -8.21 33.58
C LEU A 666 5.37 -7.07 34.08
N ALA A 667 6.12 -6.41 33.19
CA ALA A 667 6.92 -5.23 33.55
C ALA A 667 6.08 -4.06 34.09
N LEU A 668 4.77 -4.01 33.77
CA LEU A 668 3.81 -2.99 34.23
C LEU A 668 2.97 -3.41 35.45
N LEU A 669 3.06 -4.66 35.92
CA LEU A 669 2.29 -5.16 37.08
C LEU A 669 2.96 -4.92 38.46
N GLY A 670 4.05 -4.15 38.48
CA GLY A 670 4.79 -3.79 39.69
C GLY A 670 6.01 -4.68 39.98
N PRO A 671 6.62 -4.57 41.18
CA PRO A 671 7.97 -5.08 41.44
C PRO A 671 8.18 -6.57 41.17
N GLY A 672 7.20 -7.43 41.50
CA GLY A 672 7.29 -8.87 41.25
C GLY A 672 7.30 -9.23 39.75
N GLY A 673 6.47 -8.55 38.95
CA GLY A 673 6.43 -8.74 37.51
C GLY A 673 7.68 -8.19 36.82
N MET A 674 8.19 -7.03 37.25
CA MET A 674 9.49 -6.52 36.79
C MET A 674 10.63 -7.51 37.04
N GLU A 675 10.67 -8.15 38.21
CA GLU A 675 11.74 -9.09 38.55
C GLU A 675 11.71 -10.36 37.68
N MET A 676 10.52 -10.87 37.34
CA MET A 676 10.37 -11.93 36.35
C MET A 676 10.94 -11.52 35.00
N VAL A 677 10.65 -10.29 34.54
CA VAL A 677 11.14 -9.78 33.25
C VAL A 677 12.65 -9.53 33.26
N ARG A 678 13.25 -9.05 34.36
CA ARG A 678 14.72 -8.99 34.52
C ARG A 678 15.36 -10.36 34.37
N SER A 679 14.80 -11.37 35.03
CA SER A 679 15.29 -12.75 34.90
C SER A 679 15.21 -13.26 33.46
N LEU A 680 14.14 -12.93 32.72
CA LEU A 680 14.04 -13.26 31.29
C LEU A 680 15.08 -12.51 30.43
N MET A 681 15.34 -11.23 30.70
CA MET A 681 16.37 -10.45 30.00
C MET A 681 17.77 -11.01 30.22
N GLU A 682 18.09 -11.46 31.44
CA GLU A 682 19.43 -11.89 31.82
C GLU A 682 19.68 -13.38 31.53
N ASN A 683 18.68 -14.24 31.68
CA ASN A 683 18.87 -15.69 31.72
C ASN A 683 18.17 -16.48 30.59
N SER A 684 17.27 -15.87 29.79
CA SER A 684 16.59 -16.63 28.74
C SER A 684 17.57 -17.07 27.64
N PRO A 685 17.54 -18.34 27.19
CA PRO A 685 18.36 -18.78 26.07
C PRO A 685 17.90 -18.15 24.73
N ASP A 686 16.61 -17.83 24.60
CA ASP A 686 16.04 -17.21 23.41
C ASP A 686 16.35 -15.70 23.36
N SER A 687 17.00 -15.27 22.29
CA SER A 687 17.34 -13.86 22.09
C SER A 687 16.14 -12.97 21.80
N GLN A 688 15.04 -13.51 21.26
CA GLN A 688 13.83 -12.71 21.04
C GLN A 688 13.16 -12.38 22.38
N THR A 689 13.08 -13.37 23.29
CA THR A 689 12.67 -13.17 24.68
C THR A 689 13.53 -12.11 25.39
N ARG A 690 14.87 -12.17 25.26
CA ARG A 690 15.77 -11.15 25.84
C ARG A 690 15.55 -9.75 25.25
N LEU A 691 15.35 -9.65 23.94
CA LEU A 691 15.03 -8.40 23.23
C LEU A 691 13.73 -7.77 23.76
N VAL A 692 12.66 -8.55 23.86
CA VAL A 692 11.36 -8.08 24.36
C VAL A 692 11.46 -7.68 25.82
N ALA A 693 12.15 -8.47 26.65
CA ALA A 693 12.33 -8.14 28.07
C ALA A 693 13.09 -6.82 28.28
N PHE A 694 14.16 -6.57 27.51
CA PHE A 694 14.87 -5.29 27.51
C PHE A 694 13.96 -4.12 27.11
N ARG A 695 13.14 -4.30 26.05
CA ARG A 695 12.17 -3.29 25.59
C ARG A 695 11.09 -3.01 26.65
N ALA A 696 10.56 -4.05 27.29
CA ALA A 696 9.54 -3.97 28.32
C ALA A 696 10.03 -3.24 29.58
N LEU A 697 11.22 -3.57 30.08
CA LEU A 697 11.82 -2.89 31.25
C LEU A 697 12.13 -1.42 30.95
N ARG A 698 12.62 -1.10 29.75
CA ARG A 698 12.81 0.28 29.30
C ARG A 698 11.49 1.07 29.29
N ASN A 699 10.40 0.45 28.83
CA ASN A 699 9.07 1.09 28.82
C ASN A 699 8.47 1.24 30.23
N ALA A 700 8.77 0.29 31.14
CA ALA A 700 8.43 0.40 32.56
C ALA A 700 9.29 1.43 33.33
N GLY A 701 10.18 2.17 32.65
CA GLY A 701 10.96 3.26 33.22
C GLY A 701 12.28 2.86 33.87
N GLU A 702 12.78 1.65 33.65
CA GLU A 702 14.08 1.24 34.19
C GLU A 702 15.25 1.98 33.51
N ASP A 703 16.26 2.42 34.28
CA ASP A 703 17.37 3.22 33.75
C ASP A 703 18.16 2.45 32.68
N VAL A 704 18.15 2.99 31.47
CA VAL A 704 18.79 2.38 30.29
C VAL A 704 20.27 2.07 30.51
N SER A 705 20.99 2.85 31.30
CA SER A 705 22.42 2.55 31.55
C SER A 705 22.57 1.32 32.43
N VAL A 706 21.64 1.05 33.36
CA VAL A 706 21.59 -0.18 34.16
C VAL A 706 21.28 -1.37 33.26
N LEU A 707 20.21 -1.30 32.45
CA LEU A 707 19.84 -2.35 31.49
C LEU A 707 21.01 -2.71 30.57
N VAL A 708 21.58 -1.72 29.88
CA VAL A 708 22.70 -1.91 28.94
C VAL A 708 23.92 -2.46 29.67
N SER A 709 24.22 -2.01 30.90
CA SER A 709 25.38 -2.48 31.68
C SER A 709 25.41 -3.98 31.91
N LYS A 710 24.25 -4.62 32.01
CA LYS A 710 24.14 -6.06 32.28
C LYS A 710 24.41 -6.91 31.03
N ILE A 711 23.95 -6.45 29.86
CA ILE A 711 23.95 -7.29 28.65
C ILE A 711 25.07 -6.97 27.65
N TYR A 712 25.59 -5.73 27.60
CA TYR A 712 26.34 -5.25 26.43
C TYR A 712 27.61 -6.02 26.04
N ARG A 713 28.23 -6.76 26.96
CA ARG A 713 29.50 -7.51 26.73
C ARG A 713 29.33 -8.96 26.34
N GLU A 714 28.27 -9.59 26.82
CA GLU A 714 28.10 -11.05 26.77
C GLU A 714 26.93 -11.46 25.87
N GLU A 715 26.07 -10.50 25.47
CA GLU A 715 24.96 -10.72 24.56
C GLU A 715 25.43 -11.15 23.14
N PRO A 716 25.16 -12.40 22.70
CA PRO A 716 25.57 -12.89 21.38
C PRO A 716 24.72 -12.33 20.23
N SER A 717 23.46 -11.94 20.47
CA SER A 717 22.54 -11.48 19.42
C SER A 717 22.84 -10.04 18.98
N ALA A 718 23.05 -9.86 17.68
CA ALA A 718 23.24 -8.54 17.09
C ALA A 718 21.97 -7.67 17.21
N ALA A 719 20.76 -8.26 17.15
CA ALA A 719 19.50 -7.56 17.36
C ALA A 719 19.33 -7.01 18.79
N VAL A 720 19.71 -7.80 19.82
CA VAL A 720 19.65 -7.33 21.22
C VAL A 720 20.72 -6.25 21.46
N ARG A 721 21.95 -6.44 20.96
CA ARG A 721 23.00 -5.40 21.02
C ARG A 721 22.62 -4.12 20.25
N ARG A 722 21.91 -4.23 19.12
CA ARG A 722 21.35 -3.10 18.36
C ARG A 722 20.33 -2.32 19.19
N GLU A 723 19.41 -3.00 19.85
CA GLU A 723 18.42 -2.38 20.75
C GLU A 723 19.11 -1.66 21.93
N ALA A 724 20.12 -2.30 22.53
CA ALA A 724 20.95 -1.70 23.57
C ALA A 724 21.70 -0.46 23.08
N ALA A 725 22.30 -0.51 21.88
CA ALA A 725 22.97 0.64 21.27
C ALA A 725 22.01 1.79 20.98
N LEU A 726 20.82 1.48 20.50
CA LEU A 726 19.79 2.45 20.17
C LEU A 726 19.24 3.17 21.40
N ALA A 727 18.94 2.43 22.48
CA ALA A 727 18.41 2.98 23.72
C ALA A 727 19.36 4.02 24.35
N LEU A 728 20.67 3.91 24.13
CA LEU A 728 21.66 4.89 24.59
C LEU A 728 21.48 6.29 23.97
N ARG A 729 20.67 6.47 22.91
CA ARG A 729 20.29 7.80 22.39
C ARG A 729 19.83 8.70 23.53
N ASP A 730 18.98 8.17 24.40
CA ASP A 730 18.30 8.88 25.49
C ASP A 730 19.17 9.03 26.75
N VAL A 731 20.37 8.42 26.75
CA VAL A 731 21.31 8.45 27.88
C VAL A 731 22.28 9.64 27.75
N PRO A 732 22.55 10.41 28.83
CA PRO A 732 23.51 11.51 28.81
C PRO A 732 24.90 11.11 28.30
N ALA A 733 25.51 11.97 27.48
CA ALA A 733 26.77 11.73 26.76
C ALA A 733 27.88 11.04 27.58
N LYS A 734 28.13 11.52 28.82
CA LYS A 734 29.16 10.98 29.72
C LYS A 734 28.90 9.53 30.16
N ARG A 735 27.62 9.10 30.25
CA ARG A 735 27.23 7.74 30.67
C ARG A 735 27.29 6.74 29.51
N LYS A 736 27.02 7.17 28.27
CA LYS A 736 26.98 6.27 27.08
C LYS A 736 28.33 5.94 26.44
N HIS A 737 29.38 6.74 26.64
CA HIS A 737 30.69 6.55 25.97
C HIS A 737 31.27 5.14 26.10
N ARG A 738 31.27 4.58 27.33
CA ARG A 738 31.81 3.23 27.62
C ARG A 738 31.09 2.14 26.81
N TYR A 739 29.76 2.19 26.79
CA TYR A 739 28.93 1.18 26.15
C TYR A 739 29.01 1.29 24.62
N LEU A 740 28.86 2.51 24.08
CA LEU A 740 28.98 2.76 22.64
C LEU A 740 30.36 2.38 22.09
N SER A 741 31.44 2.69 22.82
CA SER A 741 32.80 2.33 22.39
C SER A 741 32.96 0.81 22.18
N TYR A 742 32.34 -0.01 23.03
CA TYR A 742 32.32 -1.46 22.88
C TYR A 742 31.37 -1.90 21.77
N LEU A 743 30.13 -1.39 21.76
CA LEU A 743 29.10 -1.79 20.80
C LEU A 743 29.52 -1.48 19.36
N LEU A 744 30.15 -0.32 19.11
CA LEU A 744 30.72 0.04 17.80
C LEU A 744 31.86 -0.88 17.36
N GLN A 745 32.62 -1.49 18.28
CA GLN A 745 33.62 -2.51 17.93
C GLN A 745 33.00 -3.84 17.50
N GLN A 746 31.69 -4.05 17.74
CA GLN A 746 30.95 -5.24 17.28
C GLN A 746 30.26 -5.04 15.92
N CYS A 747 30.46 -3.89 15.24
CA CYS A 747 29.92 -3.68 13.90
C CYS A 747 30.54 -4.65 12.89
N LYS A 748 29.71 -5.19 11.99
CA LYS A 748 30.15 -5.94 10.80
C LYS A 748 30.11 -5.04 9.56
N GLU A 749 30.66 -5.51 8.44
CA GLU A 749 30.72 -4.74 7.19
C GLU A 749 29.37 -4.68 6.46
N ASP A 750 28.61 -5.78 6.55
CA ASP A 750 27.30 -6.03 5.96
C ASP A 750 26.13 -5.60 6.86
N ASP A 751 26.30 -5.58 8.18
CA ASP A 751 25.26 -5.15 9.14
C ASP A 751 25.18 -3.62 9.29
N ARG A 752 24.66 -2.97 8.25
CA ARG A 752 24.40 -1.51 8.26
C ARG A 752 23.38 -1.10 9.32
N THR A 753 22.36 -1.89 9.57
CA THR A 753 21.30 -1.58 10.55
C THR A 753 21.90 -1.40 11.94
N TYR A 754 22.84 -2.27 12.31
CA TYR A 754 23.57 -2.18 13.57
C TYR A 754 24.45 -0.93 13.66
N LEU A 755 25.16 -0.59 12.58
CA LEU A 755 25.96 0.63 12.50
C LEU A 755 25.09 1.90 12.65
N GLU A 756 23.92 1.91 12.00
CA GLU A 756 22.96 3.02 12.11
C GLU A 756 22.37 3.13 13.53
N ALA A 757 22.06 2.01 14.19
CA ALA A 757 21.61 1.99 15.59
C ALA A 757 22.68 2.58 16.54
N CYS A 758 23.93 2.13 16.41
CA CYS A 758 25.06 2.71 17.15
C CYS A 758 25.25 4.20 16.84
N GLY A 759 25.04 4.60 15.59
CA GLY A 759 25.12 5.99 15.15
C GLY A 759 23.96 6.89 15.63
N LEU A 760 22.80 6.33 15.94
CA LEU A 760 21.70 7.01 16.66
C LEU A 760 22.01 7.10 18.15
N GLY A 761 22.48 6.01 18.77
CA GLY A 761 22.93 6.00 20.16
C GLY A 761 24.01 7.06 20.46
N ALA A 762 24.93 7.25 19.51
CA ALA A 762 26.01 8.23 19.57
C ALA A 762 25.58 9.70 19.42
N GLN A 763 24.29 10.01 19.17
CA GLN A 763 23.81 11.39 19.15
C GLN A 763 24.13 12.12 20.47
N GLY A 764 24.76 13.30 20.36
CA GLY A 764 25.21 14.09 21.51
C GLY A 764 26.47 13.58 22.23
N ALA A 765 27.08 12.47 21.80
CA ALA A 765 28.36 11.99 22.33
C ALA A 765 29.57 12.68 21.64
N ASP A 766 30.75 12.62 22.28
CA ASP A 766 32.01 13.06 21.65
C ASP A 766 32.46 12.03 20.59
N ALA A 767 32.18 12.34 19.33
CA ALA A 767 32.57 11.50 18.19
C ALA A 767 34.09 11.29 18.08
N ASN A 768 34.92 12.28 18.45
CA ASN A 768 36.38 12.14 18.41
C ASN A 768 36.87 11.17 19.48
N LEU A 769 36.29 11.22 20.69
CA LEU A 769 36.65 10.31 21.78
C LEU A 769 36.22 8.87 21.47
N LEU A 770 35.01 8.67 20.94
CA LEU A 770 34.53 7.36 20.45
C LEU A 770 35.47 6.82 19.38
N TRP A 771 35.74 7.60 18.33
CA TRP A 771 36.60 7.19 17.24
C TRP A 771 38.03 6.87 17.67
N ARG A 772 38.65 7.68 18.53
CA ARG A 772 39.99 7.39 19.10
C ARG A 772 40.00 6.09 19.89
N THR A 773 38.97 5.84 20.71
CA THR A 773 38.86 4.61 21.52
C THR A 773 38.75 3.37 20.63
N ILE A 774 37.94 3.44 19.56
CA ILE A 774 37.79 2.35 18.59
C ILE A 774 39.07 2.16 17.78
N LYS A 775 39.72 3.24 17.33
CA LYS A 775 41.00 3.21 16.60
C LYS A 775 42.09 2.53 17.42
N GLN A 776 42.19 2.89 18.71
CA GLN A 776 43.14 2.30 19.65
C GLN A 776 42.83 0.82 19.91
N GLY A 777 41.55 0.46 20.13
CA GLY A 777 41.14 -0.94 20.32
C GLY A 777 41.45 -1.83 19.11
N ALA A 778 41.34 -1.28 17.90
CA ALA A 778 41.69 -1.95 16.65
C ALA A 778 43.20 -1.90 16.32
N SER A 779 44.05 -1.33 17.19
CA SER A 779 45.50 -1.14 16.97
C SER A 779 45.89 -0.38 15.69
N ILE A 780 44.98 0.41 15.11
CA ILE A 780 45.20 1.09 13.82
C ILE A 780 46.16 2.27 14.01
N GLN A 781 47.35 2.20 13.41
CA GLN A 781 48.31 3.30 13.40
C GLN A 781 48.28 4.07 12.09
N ASP A 782 48.45 3.39 10.95
CA ASP A 782 48.47 4.06 9.65
C ASP A 782 47.08 4.16 9.01
N PRO A 783 46.66 5.35 8.51
CA PRO A 783 45.41 5.50 7.78
C PRO A 783 45.24 4.64 6.53
N MET A 784 46.28 4.00 5.98
CA MET A 784 46.09 3.07 4.86
C MET A 784 45.51 1.72 5.33
N GLU A 785 45.75 1.34 6.59
CA GLU A 785 45.42 0.03 7.17
C GLU A 785 43.97 -0.11 7.65
N TRP A 786 43.13 0.93 7.51
CA TRP A 786 41.73 0.87 7.95
C TRP A 786 40.98 -0.27 7.26
N SER A 787 40.33 -1.13 8.07
CA SER A 787 39.30 -2.05 7.62
C SER A 787 38.08 -1.29 7.09
N GLU A 788 37.24 -1.94 6.28
CA GLU A 788 36.00 -1.34 5.78
C GLU A 788 35.04 -1.01 6.92
N VAL A 789 34.96 -1.85 7.95
CA VAL A 789 34.19 -1.58 9.17
C VAL A 789 34.65 -0.27 9.83
N PHE A 790 35.96 -0.06 10.02
CA PHE A 790 36.46 1.17 10.63
C PHE A 790 36.24 2.40 9.73
N ALA A 791 36.34 2.23 8.41
CA ALA A 791 35.99 3.28 7.45
C ALA A 791 34.49 3.64 7.53
N ARG A 792 33.58 2.67 7.60
CA ARG A 792 32.13 2.89 7.75
C ARG A 792 31.76 3.50 9.11
N ILE A 793 32.41 3.10 10.20
CA ILE A 793 32.29 3.76 11.51
C ILE A 793 32.71 5.24 11.41
N THR A 794 33.82 5.52 10.75
CA THR A 794 34.30 6.90 10.53
C THR A 794 33.30 7.71 9.68
N TRP A 795 32.75 7.11 8.63
CA TRP A 795 31.69 7.68 7.77
C TRP A 795 30.40 7.96 8.54
N ARG A 796 30.02 7.11 9.50
CA ARG A 796 28.80 7.29 10.28
C ARG A 796 28.93 8.31 11.42
N LEU A 797 30.07 8.33 12.11
CA LEU A 797 30.33 9.21 13.25
C LEU A 797 30.84 10.59 12.84
N ARG A 798 31.55 10.70 11.71
CA ARG A 798 32.19 11.94 11.20
C ARG A 798 33.00 12.73 12.25
N PRO A 799 33.98 12.09 12.92
CA PRO A 799 34.84 12.74 13.90
C PRO A 799 35.79 13.74 13.22
N GLY A 800 35.82 14.99 13.70
CA GLY A 800 36.64 16.06 13.12
C GLY A 800 38.14 15.76 13.07
N GLU A 801 38.66 14.90 13.96
CA GLU A 801 40.05 14.44 13.93
C GLU A 801 40.39 13.58 12.69
N ALA A 802 39.42 12.83 12.14
CA ALA A 802 39.66 11.95 11.00
C ALA A 802 39.82 12.68 9.65
N ILE A 803 39.48 13.98 9.57
CA ILE A 803 39.56 14.77 8.31
C ILE A 803 40.97 14.73 7.70
N SER A 804 42.02 14.77 8.52
CA SER A 804 43.41 14.71 8.06
C SER A 804 43.79 13.32 7.53
N GLU A 805 43.26 12.26 8.13
CA GLU A 805 43.51 10.87 7.75
C GLU A 805 42.72 10.48 6.50
N LEU A 806 41.48 10.96 6.36
CA LEU A 806 40.67 10.85 5.15
C LEU A 806 41.34 11.56 3.96
N LEU A 807 41.92 12.74 4.18
CA LEU A 807 42.72 13.43 3.16
C LEU A 807 43.94 12.60 2.73
N ARG A 808 44.63 11.93 3.67
CA ARG A 808 45.73 10.99 3.34
C ARG A 808 45.20 9.81 2.52
N ARG A 809 44.07 9.20 2.89
CA ARG A 809 43.43 8.09 2.16
C ARG A 809 43.06 8.48 0.74
N ALA A 810 42.34 9.58 0.53
CA ALA A 810 41.96 10.07 -0.80
C ALA A 810 43.17 10.30 -1.72
N ARG A 811 44.27 10.83 -1.18
CA ARG A 811 45.50 11.14 -1.90
C ARG A 811 46.42 9.93 -2.15
N SER A 812 46.20 8.80 -1.49
CA SER A 812 47.09 7.63 -1.57
C SER A 812 47.22 7.08 -2.98
N THR A 813 48.44 6.74 -3.41
CA THR A 813 48.69 6.01 -4.66
C THR A 813 48.65 4.49 -4.50
N THR A 814 48.64 3.98 -3.26
CA THR A 814 48.66 2.54 -2.95
C THR A 814 47.29 1.97 -2.61
N LEU A 815 46.33 2.80 -2.19
CA LEU A 815 44.96 2.34 -1.93
C LEU A 815 44.18 2.09 -3.24
N PRO A 816 43.35 1.03 -3.30
CA PRO A 816 42.39 0.84 -4.38
C PRO A 816 41.50 2.07 -4.58
N LEU A 817 41.11 2.33 -5.84
CA LEU A 817 40.34 3.52 -6.22
C LEU A 817 39.08 3.69 -5.35
N GLU A 818 38.30 2.64 -5.17
CA GLU A 818 37.10 2.61 -4.34
C GLU A 818 37.32 3.18 -2.92
N LYS A 819 38.35 2.71 -2.20
CA LYS A 819 38.67 3.18 -0.84
C LYS A 819 39.07 4.67 -0.80
N ARG A 820 39.58 5.20 -1.91
CA ARG A 820 39.92 6.62 -2.08
C ARG A 820 38.68 7.46 -2.37
N LEU A 821 37.77 6.96 -3.21
CA LEU A 821 36.47 7.60 -3.49
C LEU A 821 35.59 7.61 -2.24
N PHE A 822 35.55 6.52 -1.46
CA PHE A 822 34.83 6.47 -0.19
C PHE A 822 35.38 7.45 0.86
N ALA A 823 36.70 7.72 0.86
CA ALA A 823 37.28 8.77 1.69
C ALA A 823 36.88 10.18 1.25
N ILE A 824 36.77 10.43 -0.07
CA ILE A 824 36.23 11.68 -0.64
C ILE A 824 34.77 11.87 -0.25
N GLU A 825 33.94 10.84 -0.42
CA GLU A 825 32.55 10.84 0.00
C GLU A 825 32.42 11.10 1.50
N THR A 826 33.21 10.41 2.33
CA THR A 826 33.17 10.62 3.77
C THR A 826 33.47 12.08 4.13
N LEU A 827 34.44 12.72 3.48
CA LEU A 827 34.72 14.17 3.63
C LEU A 827 33.54 15.06 3.18
N ALA A 828 32.84 14.68 2.11
CA ALA A 828 31.67 15.39 1.59
C ALA A 828 30.48 15.44 2.56
N PHE A 829 30.43 14.53 3.55
CA PHE A 829 29.37 14.49 4.57
C PHE A 829 29.68 15.26 5.87
N TYR A 830 30.82 15.92 5.99
CA TYR A 830 31.13 16.82 7.12
C TYR A 830 30.50 18.21 6.91
N GLU A 831 30.12 18.85 8.00
CA GLU A 831 29.73 20.28 8.03
C GLU A 831 30.87 21.14 8.60
N ASP A 832 32.09 20.94 8.09
CA ASP A 832 33.34 21.51 8.62
C ASP A 832 34.20 22.15 7.50
N PRO A 833 34.62 23.42 7.62
CA PRO A 833 35.50 24.08 6.64
C PRO A 833 36.83 23.34 6.37
N ARG A 834 37.31 22.52 7.31
CA ARG A 834 38.50 21.67 7.13
C ARG A 834 38.26 20.57 6.10
N ALA A 835 37.03 20.04 6.00
CA ALA A 835 36.66 19.05 5.00
C ALA A 835 36.55 19.66 3.60
N LEU A 836 35.99 20.87 3.47
CA LEU A 836 36.07 21.67 2.23
C LEU A 836 37.53 21.90 1.81
N THR A 837 38.39 22.30 2.75
CA THR A 837 39.83 22.49 2.51
C THR A 837 40.52 21.18 2.07
N ALA A 838 40.09 20.03 2.60
CA ALA A 838 40.59 18.73 2.19
C ALA A 838 40.14 18.39 0.76
N LEU A 839 38.85 18.52 0.42
CA LEU A 839 38.34 18.26 -0.92
C LEU A 839 38.97 19.17 -1.98
N LEU A 840 39.19 20.45 -1.69
CA LEU A 840 39.90 21.37 -2.60
C LEU A 840 41.35 20.94 -2.89
N LYS A 841 42.02 20.24 -1.95
CA LYS A 841 43.35 19.64 -2.15
C LYS A 841 43.31 18.32 -2.92
N VAL A 842 42.19 17.61 -2.89
CA VAL A 842 41.99 16.37 -3.68
C VAL A 842 41.59 16.71 -5.12
N ALA A 843 40.81 17.77 -5.31
CA ALA A 843 40.37 18.27 -6.61
C ALA A 843 41.51 18.66 -7.58
N THR A 844 42.73 18.91 -7.08
CA THR A 844 43.91 19.19 -7.93
C THR A 844 44.61 17.93 -8.45
N ILE A 845 44.12 16.72 -8.12
CA ILE A 845 44.70 15.45 -8.57
C ILE A 845 44.10 15.08 -9.93
N GLN A 846 44.95 14.69 -10.88
CA GLN A 846 44.47 14.27 -12.21
C GLN A 846 43.70 12.93 -12.17
N GLY A 847 42.75 12.77 -13.09
CA GLY A 847 41.96 11.55 -13.23
C GLY A 847 40.78 11.44 -12.24
N PRO A 848 40.26 10.22 -11.99
CA PRO A 848 38.95 10.01 -11.36
C PRO A 848 38.83 10.57 -9.94
N VAL A 849 39.94 10.62 -9.20
CA VAL A 849 39.97 11.05 -7.79
C VAL A 849 39.76 12.57 -7.66
N GLY A 850 40.41 13.39 -8.47
CA GLY A 850 40.14 14.83 -8.47
C GLY A 850 38.80 15.15 -9.13
N GLY A 851 38.43 14.43 -10.19
CA GLY A 851 37.10 14.56 -10.82
C GLY A 851 35.95 14.35 -9.82
N GLU A 852 36.03 13.31 -8.99
CA GLU A 852 35.02 13.05 -7.96
C GLU A 852 35.01 14.12 -6.86
N ALA A 853 36.18 14.63 -6.44
CA ALA A 853 36.24 15.73 -5.48
C ALA A 853 35.64 17.03 -6.06
N ILE A 854 35.89 17.34 -7.34
CA ILE A 854 35.27 18.47 -8.05
C ILE A 854 33.75 18.30 -8.11
N ARG A 855 33.27 17.09 -8.43
CA ARG A 855 31.83 16.78 -8.46
C ARG A 855 31.17 17.05 -7.12
N TRP A 856 31.74 16.56 -6.02
CA TRP A 856 31.22 16.82 -4.67
C TRP A 856 31.24 18.31 -4.32
N LEU A 857 32.32 19.04 -4.63
CA LEU A 857 32.39 20.49 -4.38
C LEU A 857 31.27 21.26 -5.10
N ILE A 858 31.03 20.97 -6.38
CA ILE A 858 29.95 21.60 -7.17
C ILE A 858 28.57 21.27 -6.59
N HIS A 859 28.32 19.99 -6.27
CA HIS A 859 27.05 19.55 -5.72
C HIS A 859 26.77 20.18 -4.33
N LEU A 860 27.76 20.15 -3.43
CA LEU A 860 27.60 20.65 -2.05
C LEU A 860 27.53 22.17 -1.98
N GLY A 861 28.27 22.89 -2.83
CA GLY A 861 28.29 24.35 -2.88
C GLY A 861 26.92 24.98 -3.14
N ASN A 862 26.01 24.25 -3.80
CA ASN A 862 24.63 24.66 -4.01
C ASN A 862 23.64 24.21 -2.93
N THR A 863 24.00 23.18 -2.15
CA THR A 863 23.15 22.53 -1.16
C THR A 863 23.59 22.89 0.26
N ARG A 864 24.18 21.93 1.00
CA ARG A 864 24.51 22.08 2.43
C ARG A 864 25.72 22.99 2.70
N TRP A 865 26.66 23.11 1.75
CA TRP A 865 27.85 23.95 1.89
C TRP A 865 27.69 25.36 1.28
N ARG A 866 26.47 25.80 0.94
CA ARG A 866 26.23 27.14 0.36
C ARG A 866 26.82 28.30 1.18
N LYS A 867 26.87 28.17 2.52
CA LYS A 867 27.46 29.18 3.42
C LYS A 867 29.00 29.20 3.41
N LEU A 868 29.65 28.19 2.84
CA LEU A 868 31.12 28.03 2.83
C LEU A 868 31.80 28.60 1.58
N GLN A 869 31.06 29.32 0.71
CA GLN A 869 31.61 30.01 -0.48
C GLN A 869 32.46 29.09 -1.39
N VAL A 870 31.97 27.85 -1.59
CA VAL A 870 32.72 26.78 -2.28
C VAL A 870 33.18 27.20 -3.69
N PHE A 871 32.31 27.85 -4.47
CA PHE A 871 32.63 28.26 -5.84
C PHE A 871 33.70 29.34 -5.91
N ASP A 872 33.75 30.27 -4.95
CA ASP A 872 34.79 31.29 -4.87
C ASP A 872 36.15 30.63 -4.56
N SER A 873 36.16 29.72 -3.59
CA SER A 873 37.35 28.89 -3.26
C SER A 873 37.82 28.00 -4.43
N MET A 874 36.91 27.48 -5.25
CA MET A 874 37.26 26.71 -6.46
C MET A 874 37.87 27.61 -7.54
N LYS A 875 37.33 28.83 -7.71
CA LYS A 875 37.79 29.81 -8.69
C LYS A 875 39.18 30.35 -8.34
N GLU A 876 39.40 30.72 -7.08
CA GLU A 876 40.71 31.17 -6.57
C GLU A 876 41.82 30.13 -6.79
N LYS A 877 41.47 28.84 -6.72
CA LYS A 877 42.40 27.72 -6.92
C LYS A 877 42.52 27.27 -8.38
N GLY A 878 41.84 27.93 -9.32
CA GLY A 878 41.83 27.56 -10.74
C GLY A 878 41.19 26.20 -11.03
N ILE A 879 40.38 25.67 -10.10
CA ILE A 879 39.75 24.34 -10.22
C ILE A 879 38.51 24.42 -11.13
N TYR A 880 37.69 25.46 -10.94
CA TYR A 880 36.42 25.63 -11.66
C TYR A 880 35.95 27.08 -11.56
N ASP A 881 35.51 27.66 -12.69
CA ASP A 881 34.91 29.00 -12.75
C ASP A 881 33.54 28.92 -13.44
N PRO A 882 32.41 28.99 -12.72
CA PRO A 882 31.06 28.85 -13.30
C PRO A 882 30.69 29.97 -14.27
N ALA A 883 31.43 31.09 -14.30
CA ALA A 883 31.24 32.12 -15.32
C ALA A 883 31.79 31.71 -16.70
N LYS A 884 32.82 30.84 -16.73
CA LYS A 884 33.54 30.43 -17.94
C LYS A 884 33.09 29.10 -18.55
N VAL A 885 32.26 28.33 -17.84
CA VAL A 885 31.71 27.06 -18.35
C VAL A 885 30.90 27.31 -19.62
N GLU A 886 31.18 26.59 -20.69
CA GLU A 886 30.35 26.66 -21.90
C GLU A 886 28.95 26.10 -21.61
N ILE A 887 27.92 26.79 -22.11
CA ILE A 887 26.53 26.36 -21.95
C ILE A 887 25.99 26.00 -23.32
N THR A 888 25.49 24.77 -23.44
CA THR A 888 24.87 24.20 -24.62
C THR A 888 23.40 24.57 -24.65
N GLU A 889 22.92 25.03 -25.80
CA GLU A 889 21.49 25.27 -26.01
C GLU A 889 20.75 23.93 -26.11
N ALA A 890 19.58 23.81 -25.48
CA ALA A 890 18.84 22.55 -25.44
C ALA A 890 17.33 22.81 -25.37
N ILE A 891 16.70 22.94 -26.54
CA ILE A 891 15.28 23.30 -26.68
C ILE A 891 14.49 22.05 -27.07
N VAL A 892 13.59 21.60 -26.19
CA VAL A 892 12.57 20.61 -26.55
C VAL A 892 11.56 21.29 -27.49
N PRO A 893 11.38 20.86 -28.75
CA PRO A 893 10.44 21.48 -29.69
C PRO A 893 8.98 21.36 -29.20
N ALA A 894 8.13 22.31 -29.59
CA ALA A 894 6.69 22.20 -29.39
C ALA A 894 6.07 21.24 -30.42
N PRO A 895 4.99 20.51 -30.10
CA PRO A 895 4.28 19.70 -31.07
C PRO A 895 3.58 20.57 -32.13
N GLU A 896 3.66 20.15 -33.40
CA GLU A 896 3.05 20.86 -34.54
C GLU A 896 1.57 20.53 -34.69
N GLY A 897 0.73 21.10 -33.82
CA GLY A 897 -0.72 20.92 -33.86
C GLY A 897 -1.20 19.60 -33.24
N LYS A 898 -2.37 19.11 -33.67
CA LYS A 898 -2.92 17.82 -33.22
C LYS A 898 -2.14 16.66 -33.85
N SER A 899 -2.04 15.54 -33.13
CA SER A 899 -1.39 14.31 -33.62
C SER A 899 -1.96 13.87 -34.97
N LYS A 900 -1.10 13.35 -35.85
CA LYS A 900 -1.49 12.79 -37.15
C LYS A 900 -1.84 11.30 -37.06
N LEU A 901 -1.74 10.72 -35.86
CA LEU A 901 -2.06 9.32 -35.60
C LEU A 901 -3.58 9.11 -35.43
N PRO A 902 -4.08 7.86 -35.59
CA PRO A 902 -5.46 7.50 -35.31
C PRO A 902 -5.87 7.77 -33.86
N SER A 903 -7.18 7.70 -33.58
CA SER A 903 -7.70 7.79 -32.22
C SER A 903 -7.13 6.71 -31.30
N LEU A 904 -7.19 6.97 -29.98
CA LEU A 904 -6.83 6.04 -28.92
C LEU A 904 -7.40 4.64 -29.17
N ASP A 905 -8.71 4.53 -29.37
CA ASP A 905 -9.42 3.26 -29.65
C ASP A 905 -8.88 2.54 -30.89
N ALA A 906 -8.56 3.29 -31.95
CA ALA A 906 -8.05 2.73 -33.19
C ALA A 906 -6.63 2.18 -33.04
N ILE A 907 -5.81 2.73 -32.14
CA ILE A 907 -4.48 2.21 -31.79
C ILE A 907 -4.59 1.01 -30.85
N LEU A 908 -5.48 1.06 -29.85
CA LEU A 908 -5.73 -0.06 -28.93
C LEU A 908 -6.30 -1.30 -29.66
N ALA A 909 -7.03 -1.10 -30.76
CA ALA A 909 -7.50 -2.17 -31.64
C ALA A 909 -6.39 -2.81 -32.50
N LEU A 910 -5.19 -2.23 -32.59
CA LEU A 910 -4.08 -2.81 -33.36
C LEU A 910 -3.41 -3.94 -32.58
N LYS A 911 -3.06 -5.03 -33.28
CA LYS A 911 -2.29 -6.12 -32.70
C LYS A 911 -0.81 -5.73 -32.60
N GLY A 912 -0.37 -5.37 -31.40
CA GLY A 912 1.04 -5.08 -31.09
C GLY A 912 1.95 -6.32 -31.09
N ASP A 913 3.24 -6.09 -31.31
CA ASP A 913 4.34 -7.07 -31.26
C ASP A 913 5.44 -6.60 -30.31
N ALA A 914 5.72 -7.37 -29.26
CA ALA A 914 6.68 -7.00 -28.22
C ALA A 914 8.14 -6.92 -28.73
N THR A 915 8.50 -7.65 -29.78
CA THR A 915 9.86 -7.62 -30.36
C THR A 915 10.07 -6.34 -31.16
N ARG A 916 9.09 -5.96 -32.00
CA ARG A 916 9.10 -4.64 -32.66
C ARG A 916 8.97 -3.50 -31.64
N GLY A 917 8.22 -3.72 -30.56
CA GLY A 917 8.07 -2.79 -29.44
C GLY A 917 9.39 -2.51 -28.74
N LYS A 918 10.19 -3.54 -28.46
CA LYS A 918 11.55 -3.39 -27.91
C LYS A 918 12.44 -2.54 -28.80
N ALA A 919 12.38 -2.74 -30.12
CA ALA A 919 13.11 -1.91 -31.08
C ALA A 919 12.59 -0.46 -31.12
N ALA A 920 11.27 -0.24 -31.03
CA ALA A 920 10.68 1.09 -30.95
C ALA A 920 11.05 1.82 -29.64
N ALA A 921 11.18 1.09 -28.53
CA ALA A 921 11.50 1.61 -27.20
C ALA A 921 12.90 2.24 -27.10
N LEU A 922 13.79 1.98 -28.08
CA LEU A 922 15.06 2.69 -28.21
C LEU A 922 14.89 4.22 -28.38
N ARG A 923 13.72 4.69 -28.83
CA ARG A 923 13.38 6.13 -28.84
C ARG A 923 13.03 6.66 -27.44
N CYS A 924 12.47 5.80 -26.59
CA CYS A 924 12.09 6.14 -25.22
C CYS A 924 13.31 6.23 -24.29
N VAL A 925 14.34 5.39 -24.47
CA VAL A 925 15.52 5.39 -23.58
C VAL A 925 16.38 6.66 -23.64
N MET A 926 16.19 7.51 -24.66
CA MET A 926 16.75 8.87 -24.71
C MET A 926 16.29 9.75 -23.54
N CYS A 927 15.12 9.46 -22.97
CA CYS A 927 14.50 10.25 -21.89
C CYS A 927 14.17 9.41 -20.65
N HIS A 928 13.87 8.12 -20.80
CA HIS A 928 13.39 7.26 -19.71
C HIS A 928 14.38 6.14 -19.40
N ARG A 929 14.33 5.60 -18.18
CA ARG A 929 14.95 4.30 -17.88
C ARG A 929 14.03 3.13 -18.23
N VAL A 930 14.59 2.14 -18.93
CA VAL A 930 13.95 0.87 -19.32
C VAL A 930 14.97 -0.26 -19.18
N GLU A 931 14.67 -1.32 -18.42
CA GLU A 931 15.60 -2.44 -18.16
C GLU A 931 17.02 -1.99 -17.74
N GLY A 932 17.12 -0.90 -16.96
CA GLY A 932 18.39 -0.28 -16.51
C GLY A 932 19.11 0.60 -17.55
N GLN A 933 18.69 0.58 -18.81
CA GLN A 933 19.22 1.42 -19.90
C GLN A 933 18.50 2.78 -19.97
N GLY A 934 19.18 3.79 -20.52
CA GLY A 934 18.64 5.15 -20.67
C GLY A 934 19.02 6.12 -19.55
N VAL A 935 18.27 7.21 -19.42
CA VAL A 935 18.56 8.32 -18.49
C VAL A 935 17.34 8.68 -17.63
N ASP A 936 17.59 9.24 -16.45
CA ASP A 936 16.55 9.70 -15.52
C ASP A 936 16.06 11.13 -15.87
N TYR A 937 15.52 11.32 -17.08
CA TYR A 937 14.94 12.61 -17.52
C TYR A 937 13.40 12.60 -17.55
N GLY A 938 12.80 11.43 -17.76
CA GLY A 938 11.37 11.14 -17.64
C GLY A 938 11.08 10.10 -16.54
N PRO A 939 9.81 9.79 -16.26
CA PRO A 939 9.42 8.75 -15.33
C PRO A 939 9.88 7.35 -15.78
N SER A 940 10.03 6.42 -14.84
CA SER A 940 10.26 5.01 -15.17
C SER A 940 9.08 4.46 -15.98
N LEU A 941 9.37 3.67 -17.02
CA LEU A 941 8.36 2.96 -17.80
C LEU A 941 8.16 1.51 -17.35
N MET A 942 9.03 0.99 -16.46
CA MET A 942 8.86 -0.33 -15.85
C MET A 942 7.63 -0.37 -14.95
N GLY A 943 6.75 -1.36 -15.12
CA GLY A 943 5.50 -1.51 -14.37
C GLY A 943 4.44 -0.43 -14.63
N TRP A 944 4.68 0.51 -15.55
CA TRP A 944 3.80 1.66 -15.75
C TRP A 944 2.40 1.21 -16.20
N ILE A 945 2.33 0.29 -17.17
CA ILE A 945 1.06 -0.18 -17.75
C ILE A 945 0.26 -1.03 -16.78
N SER A 946 0.91 -1.88 -15.96
CA SER A 946 0.21 -2.64 -14.93
C SER A 946 -0.46 -1.75 -13.88
N ASN A 947 0.08 -0.56 -13.65
CA ASN A 947 -0.43 0.39 -12.66
C ASN A 947 -1.51 1.31 -13.25
N GLN A 948 -1.22 1.95 -14.39
CA GLN A 948 -2.03 3.03 -14.96
C GLN A 948 -2.96 2.57 -16.10
N GLY A 949 -2.81 1.34 -16.60
CA GLY A 949 -3.61 0.79 -17.70
C GLY A 949 -3.08 1.13 -19.10
N GLU A 950 -3.62 0.42 -20.08
CA GLU A 950 -3.20 0.47 -21.48
C GLU A 950 -3.61 1.77 -22.18
N GLU A 951 -4.84 2.22 -21.90
CA GLU A 951 -5.41 3.44 -22.47
C GLU A 951 -4.60 4.67 -22.08
N ARG A 952 -4.28 4.82 -20.78
CA ARG A 952 -3.44 5.92 -20.30
C ARG A 952 -2.03 5.86 -20.89
N PHE A 953 -1.46 4.68 -21.14
CA PHE A 953 -0.13 4.56 -21.74
C PHE A 953 -0.11 5.11 -23.16
N VAL A 954 -1.09 4.68 -23.97
CA VAL A 954 -1.24 5.18 -25.34
C VAL A 954 -1.54 6.69 -25.32
N GLN A 955 -2.45 7.15 -24.44
CA GLN A 955 -2.77 8.57 -24.30
C GLN A 955 -1.55 9.43 -23.93
N ALA A 956 -0.73 9.00 -22.96
CA ALA A 956 0.49 9.71 -22.54
C ALA A 956 1.58 9.74 -23.64
N VAL A 957 1.59 8.76 -24.55
CA VAL A 957 2.49 8.73 -25.72
C VAL A 957 1.97 9.61 -26.87
N LEU A 958 0.65 9.69 -27.06
CA LEU A 958 0.00 10.53 -28.07
C LEU A 958 0.00 12.01 -27.71
N ASP A 959 -0.45 12.35 -26.51
CA ASP A 959 -0.47 13.70 -25.95
C ASP A 959 0.21 13.74 -24.57
N PRO A 960 1.55 13.87 -24.53
CA PRO A 960 2.29 13.93 -23.28
C PRO A 960 2.02 15.18 -22.43
N SER A 961 1.23 16.14 -22.93
CA SER A 961 0.89 17.38 -22.20
C SER A 961 -0.54 17.36 -21.62
N ALA A 962 -1.35 16.35 -21.94
CA ALA A 962 -2.66 16.14 -21.30
C ALA A 962 -2.54 15.92 -19.79
N GLU A 963 -1.51 15.18 -19.36
CA GLU A 963 -1.17 14.95 -17.95
C GLU A 963 0.36 14.85 -17.80
N ILE A 964 0.94 15.65 -16.91
CA ILE A 964 2.39 15.67 -16.66
C ILE A 964 2.67 14.99 -15.31
N ALA A 965 3.42 13.89 -15.34
CA ALA A 965 3.78 13.13 -14.14
C ALA A 965 4.44 13.98 -13.05
N LEU A 966 4.11 13.72 -11.78
CA LEU A 966 4.58 14.54 -10.66
C LEU A 966 6.11 14.54 -10.56
N GLY A 967 6.68 15.73 -10.39
CA GLY A 967 8.14 15.93 -10.38
C GLY A 967 8.81 16.00 -11.75
N TYR A 968 8.05 15.90 -12.85
CA TYR A 968 8.51 16.14 -14.22
C TYR A 968 8.03 17.44 -14.93
N PRO A 969 7.43 18.47 -14.28
CA PRO A 969 7.10 19.72 -14.97
C PRO A 969 8.39 20.46 -15.37
N GLY A 970 8.49 20.79 -16.66
CA GLY A 970 9.66 21.47 -17.22
C GLY A 970 9.69 22.97 -16.97
N ASN A 971 10.89 23.53 -17.05
CA ASN A 971 11.14 24.98 -17.01
C ASN A 971 11.83 25.40 -18.32
N ARG A 972 11.49 26.60 -18.79
CA ARG A 972 12.26 27.40 -19.75
C ARG A 972 13.25 28.27 -18.98
N ILE A 973 14.50 28.27 -19.43
CA ILE A 973 15.60 29.04 -18.84
C ILE A 973 16.20 29.89 -19.95
N ARG A 974 16.04 31.21 -19.85
CA ARG A 974 16.60 32.18 -20.80
C ARG A 974 17.90 32.75 -20.26
N LEU A 975 18.92 32.84 -21.11
CA LEU A 975 20.24 33.36 -20.77
C LEU A 975 20.46 34.73 -21.43
N LYS A 976 21.14 35.64 -20.72
CA LYS A 976 21.48 36.99 -21.23
C LYS A 976 22.34 37.01 -22.50
N GLY A 977 22.84 35.86 -22.94
CA GLY A 977 23.53 35.66 -24.21
C GLY A 977 22.62 35.14 -25.34
N GLY A 978 21.29 35.21 -25.19
CA GLY A 978 20.30 34.80 -26.19
C GLY A 978 19.97 33.30 -26.25
N LYS A 979 20.78 32.43 -25.62
CA LYS A 979 20.55 30.98 -25.57
C LYS A 979 19.38 30.59 -24.65
N GLU A 980 18.62 29.55 -25.03
CA GLU A 980 17.48 29.02 -24.25
C GLU A 980 17.64 27.52 -23.87
N ILE A 981 17.18 27.13 -22.69
CA ILE A 981 17.20 25.72 -22.23
C ILE A 981 15.81 25.32 -21.74
N HIS A 982 15.31 24.19 -22.22
CA HIS A 982 14.15 23.47 -21.71
C HIS A 982 14.61 22.26 -20.87
N GLY A 983 14.22 22.19 -19.59
CA GLY A 983 14.64 21.07 -18.75
C GLY A 983 14.04 21.04 -17.35
N LEU A 984 14.43 20.01 -16.61
CA LEU A 984 14.12 19.85 -15.19
C LEU A 984 15.12 20.65 -14.36
N THR A 985 14.64 21.54 -13.51
CA THR A 985 15.51 22.30 -12.62
C THR A 985 15.80 21.51 -11.35
N LEU A 986 17.02 20.99 -11.22
CA LEU A 986 17.48 20.25 -10.04
C LEU A 986 17.82 21.19 -8.86
N SER A 987 18.21 22.43 -9.16
CA SER A 987 18.40 23.51 -8.15
C SER A 987 18.22 24.88 -8.79
N THR A 988 17.25 25.66 -8.31
CA THR A 988 16.99 27.07 -8.72
C THR A 988 17.94 28.11 -8.11
N LYS A 989 18.87 27.69 -7.22
CA LYS A 989 19.82 28.58 -6.53
C LYS A 989 21.04 28.87 -7.41
N ASN A 990 21.88 29.84 -7.04
CA ASN A 990 23.09 30.21 -7.79
C ASN A 990 24.30 29.31 -7.43
N PRO A 991 24.96 28.62 -8.40
CA PRO A 991 24.59 28.47 -9.81
C PRO A 991 23.44 27.48 -10.05
N LEU A 992 22.54 27.83 -10.98
CA LEU A 992 21.39 27.04 -11.40
C LEU A 992 21.87 25.68 -11.93
N ILE A 993 21.17 24.59 -11.56
CA ILE A 993 21.41 23.27 -12.12
C ILE A 993 20.16 22.83 -12.88
N VAL A 994 20.33 22.60 -14.18
CA VAL A 994 19.28 22.10 -15.09
C VAL A 994 19.71 20.80 -15.74
N GLN A 995 18.82 19.82 -15.76
CA GLN A 995 18.94 18.61 -16.58
C GLN A 995 18.09 18.78 -17.84
N SER A 996 18.72 18.63 -18.99
CA SER A 996 18.11 18.80 -20.33
C SER A 996 17.88 17.43 -20.98
N GLN A 997 17.22 17.42 -22.16
CA GLN A 997 16.99 16.21 -22.95
C GLN A 997 18.30 15.40 -23.15
N GLY A 998 18.20 14.06 -23.13
CA GLY A 998 19.37 13.17 -23.16
C GLY A 998 20.14 13.10 -21.83
N GLY A 999 19.62 13.71 -20.76
CA GLY A 999 20.23 13.67 -19.42
C GLY A 999 21.38 14.68 -19.22
N ILE A 1000 21.54 15.66 -20.11
CA ILE A 1000 22.63 16.65 -20.05
C ILE A 1000 22.41 17.58 -18.85
N VAL A 1001 23.26 17.47 -17.83
CA VAL A 1001 23.25 18.35 -16.65
C VAL A 1001 24.16 19.55 -16.87
N GLN A 1002 23.61 20.76 -16.78
CA GLN A 1002 24.33 22.02 -16.96
C GLN A 1002 24.29 22.87 -15.69
N VAL A 1003 25.43 23.46 -15.34
CA VAL A 1003 25.60 24.33 -14.15
C VAL A 1003 25.83 25.77 -14.62
N ILE A 1004 24.90 26.66 -14.26
CA ILE A 1004 24.74 27.97 -14.88
C ILE A 1004 24.80 29.07 -13.82
N SER A 1005 25.81 29.95 -13.89
CA SER A 1005 25.89 31.10 -12.98
C SER A 1005 24.70 32.04 -13.13
N SER A 1006 24.08 32.47 -12.02
CA SER A 1006 22.95 33.39 -12.03
C SER A 1006 23.25 34.76 -12.65
N SER A 1007 24.53 35.14 -12.77
CA SER A 1007 24.93 36.33 -13.53
C SER A 1007 24.54 36.26 -15.02
N ARG A 1008 24.46 35.04 -15.57
CA ARG A 1008 24.14 34.75 -16.99
C ARG A 1008 22.65 34.48 -17.22
N LEU A 1009 21.84 34.33 -16.17
CA LEU A 1009 20.41 34.09 -16.27
C LEU A 1009 19.66 35.39 -16.57
N GLU A 1010 18.70 35.32 -17.47
CA GLU A 1010 17.70 36.36 -17.73
C GLU A 1010 16.39 36.02 -17.01
N ALA A 1011 15.84 34.81 -17.24
CA ALA A 1011 14.60 34.35 -16.65
C ALA A 1011 14.59 32.82 -16.44
N ILE A 1012 13.76 32.36 -15.49
CA ILE A 1012 13.36 30.96 -15.33
C ILE A 1012 11.83 30.97 -15.24
N GLU A 1013 11.17 30.25 -16.14
CA GLU A 1013 9.71 30.29 -16.34
C GLU A 1013 9.18 28.86 -16.46
N PRO A 1014 7.97 28.53 -15.94
CA PRO A 1014 7.34 27.25 -16.21
C PRO A 1014 7.17 27.04 -17.72
N LEU A 1015 7.48 25.84 -18.24
CA LEU A 1015 7.39 25.57 -19.67
C LEU A 1015 5.94 25.53 -20.19
N GLY A 1016 4.97 25.28 -19.31
CA GLY A 1016 3.54 25.24 -19.64
C GLY A 1016 3.08 24.03 -20.46
N ARG A 1017 3.99 23.08 -20.74
CA ARG A 1017 3.76 21.83 -21.47
C ARG A 1017 4.80 20.78 -21.09
N SER A 1018 4.64 19.56 -21.58
CA SER A 1018 5.56 18.46 -21.33
C SER A 1018 6.96 18.67 -21.93
N LEU A 1019 7.96 18.07 -21.27
CA LEU A 1019 9.31 17.86 -21.80
C LEU A 1019 9.41 16.60 -22.67
N MET A 1020 8.42 15.71 -22.59
CA MET A 1020 8.34 14.51 -23.42
C MET A 1020 7.87 14.89 -24.84
N LEU A 1021 8.53 14.32 -25.83
CA LEU A 1021 8.14 14.42 -27.23
C LEU A 1021 6.93 13.53 -27.51
N SER A 1022 5.97 14.02 -28.30
CA SER A 1022 4.82 13.22 -28.74
C SER A 1022 5.24 12.10 -29.71
N ALA A 1023 4.37 11.12 -29.90
CA ALA A 1023 4.56 10.04 -30.85
C ALA A 1023 4.96 10.52 -32.27
N ASP A 1024 4.30 11.57 -32.78
CA ASP A 1024 4.64 12.18 -34.08
C ASP A 1024 6.07 12.75 -34.09
N GLN A 1025 6.47 13.47 -33.03
CA GLN A 1025 7.82 14.05 -32.91
C GLN A 1025 8.91 12.98 -32.77
N LEU A 1026 8.58 11.80 -32.24
CA LEU A 1026 9.47 10.63 -32.17
C LEU A 1026 9.46 9.81 -33.47
N GLY A 1027 8.62 10.14 -34.45
CA GLY A 1027 8.43 9.34 -35.67
C GLY A 1027 7.88 7.94 -35.39
N LEU A 1028 7.02 7.80 -34.37
CA LEU A 1028 6.30 6.57 -34.05
C LEU A 1028 5.01 6.50 -34.89
N SER A 1029 4.84 5.42 -35.64
CA SER A 1029 3.56 5.10 -36.28
C SER A 1029 2.55 4.55 -35.27
N ALA A 1030 1.26 4.51 -35.63
CA ALA A 1030 0.20 3.88 -34.85
C ALA A 1030 0.55 2.43 -34.44
N GLN A 1031 1.09 1.65 -35.38
CA GLN A 1031 1.57 0.29 -35.12
C GLN A 1031 2.77 0.28 -34.17
N ASN A 1032 3.66 1.27 -34.19
CA ASN A 1032 4.75 1.34 -33.22
C ASN A 1032 4.24 1.64 -31.80
N VAL A 1033 3.18 2.45 -31.65
CA VAL A 1033 2.56 2.69 -30.33
C VAL A 1033 1.90 1.42 -29.79
N ALA A 1034 1.21 0.65 -30.65
CA ALA A 1034 0.67 -0.67 -30.28
C ALA A 1034 1.77 -1.72 -29.99
N ASP A 1035 2.86 -1.71 -30.75
CA ASP A 1035 4.04 -2.56 -30.50
C ASP A 1035 4.72 -2.20 -29.17
N LEU A 1036 4.88 -0.90 -28.87
CA LEU A 1036 5.39 -0.40 -27.58
C LEU A 1036 4.50 -0.85 -26.42
N LEU A 1037 3.18 -0.71 -26.55
CA LEU A 1037 2.20 -1.20 -25.58
C LEU A 1037 2.39 -2.70 -25.31
N ALA A 1038 2.51 -3.52 -26.37
CA ALA A 1038 2.77 -4.96 -26.23
C ALA A 1038 4.11 -5.28 -25.55
N TYR A 1039 5.17 -4.50 -25.81
CA TYR A 1039 6.47 -4.67 -25.15
C TYR A 1039 6.43 -4.31 -23.66
N PHE A 1040 5.93 -3.13 -23.31
CA PHE A 1040 5.86 -2.67 -21.92
C PHE A 1040 4.84 -3.47 -21.08
N LYS A 1041 3.82 -4.11 -21.69
CA LYS A 1041 2.97 -5.11 -21.03
C LYS A 1041 3.71 -6.41 -20.67
N ALA A 1042 4.78 -6.74 -21.40
CA ALA A 1042 5.58 -7.95 -21.15
C ALA A 1042 6.72 -7.71 -20.14
N LEU A 1043 7.08 -6.44 -19.87
CA LEU A 1043 8.03 -6.07 -18.83
C LEU A 1043 7.35 -6.11 -17.46
N LYS A 1044 7.90 -6.92 -16.55
CA LYS A 1044 7.47 -7.04 -15.15
C LYS A 1044 8.29 -6.14 -14.23
#